data_AF-A0A978UTZ2-F1
#
_entry.id   AF-A0A978UTZ2-F1
#
_cell.length_a   1.000
_cell.length_b   1.000
_cell.length_c   1.000
_cell.angle_alpha   90.00
_cell.angle_beta   90.00
_cell.angle_gamma   90.00
#
_symmetry.space_group_name_H-M   'P 1'
#
loop_
_entity.id
_entity.type
_entity.pdbx_description
1 polymer ?
#
loop_
_entity_poly.entity_id
_entity_poly.type
_entity_poly.pdbx_seq_one_letter_code
_entity_poly.pdbx_strand_id
1 'polypeptide(L)'
;MGEIHTELKRVEEEELGHKQAKVDIWKYVFGFVEMAVVKSAIELGIADTIETHGNFPMTLSELSSTLGCSASHLYRIMRFLIHRGIFKETKTSQLGSPAYSQTPLSHMLMRSGEHSMAALLLLESSTPMLAPWDGLSARILGTASSAFEAANSDDLWSYTMANPAHSQLLNEAMGSIARVNVAAIVDKILKKCREAISEDKGKVIIIEAVIEKDNKKEDKLSNVRLMLDMIMMAHTNTGKERTLNEWEYVLNEAGLQVWGIEKLLSSKLESNGMFRLSSYASLLEMERELKGVGEEVLDHEQAKKEIWKYILGFAEMAVVKCAVELKIADAIESHGNPMTLPELASTLGCSASHLHRIMRFLVHRGIFKETATNIVQSSPTYSQTPLSRLLMRSGQHSMGSFILLESLPPMLAPWHGLSSRVQGGDSSAFEAANGEDYWSYAAANPAVNQLINDAMACNARLNVDAIVDKCKDLFQGVETVVDVGGGNGTTMGMLIKAFPWIRGINFDLPHVINDAKEFEGVENVGGDMFDSVPKADVVFIMSVLHDWGDEECIKVLKKCKEAIPEEKGKVIIVDAVIENEKEKEEDGLSDARLRLDIAMMAHTITGRERTMKEWEYILVQAGFNRHIVRPIDVVPSVIEAFP
;
A
#
# COMPACT_ATOMS: atom_id res chain seq x y z
N MET A 1 40.43 18.38 -1.32
CA MET A 1 39.49 18.60 -0.19
C MET A 1 38.07 18.89 -0.67
N GLY A 2 37.82 19.82 -1.60
CA GLY A 2 36.47 20.07 -2.15
C GLY A 2 35.85 18.89 -2.90
N GLU A 3 36.63 18.15 -3.69
CA GLU A 3 36.16 16.93 -4.39
C GLU A 3 35.85 15.79 -3.41
N ILE A 4 36.68 15.59 -2.39
CA ILE A 4 36.45 14.58 -1.32
C ILE A 4 35.18 14.91 -0.54
N HIS A 5 34.94 16.18 -0.21
CA HIS A 5 33.72 16.62 0.47
C HIS A 5 32.46 16.43 -0.38
N THR A 6 32.59 16.60 -1.70
CA THR A 6 31.49 16.38 -2.65
C THR A 6 31.18 14.89 -2.79
N GLU A 7 32.22 14.05 -2.85
CA GLU A 7 32.07 12.60 -2.94
C GLU A 7 31.50 12.00 -1.64
N LEU A 8 31.97 12.46 -0.47
CA LEU A 8 31.43 12.04 0.83
C LEU A 8 29.94 12.37 0.96
N LYS A 9 29.54 13.60 0.60
CA LYS A 9 28.12 13.98 0.58
C LYS A 9 27.29 13.13 -0.36
N ARG A 10 27.83 12.79 -1.53
CA ARG A 10 27.14 11.94 -2.50
C ARG A 10 26.93 10.53 -1.95
N VAL A 11 27.93 9.95 -1.30
CA VAL A 11 27.82 8.64 -0.64
C VAL A 11 26.79 8.68 0.49
N GLU A 12 26.81 9.72 1.33
CA GLU A 12 25.82 9.92 2.40
C GLU A 12 24.38 10.05 1.84
N GLU A 13 24.19 10.82 0.78
CA GLU A 13 22.89 10.98 0.10
C GLU A 13 22.40 9.67 -0.53
N GLU A 14 23.30 8.89 -1.12
CA GLU A 14 22.99 7.60 -1.72
C GLU A 14 22.60 6.57 -0.65
N GLU A 15 23.34 6.51 0.46
CA GLU A 15 23.03 5.63 1.60
C GLU A 15 21.68 5.97 2.25
N LEU A 16 21.40 7.27 2.44
CA LEU A 16 20.10 7.73 2.95
C LEU A 16 18.96 7.35 1.99
N GLY A 17 19.18 7.51 0.68
CA GLY A 17 18.23 7.10 -0.35
C GLY A 17 17.95 5.60 -0.34
N HIS A 18 18.98 4.76 -0.11
CA HIS A 18 18.82 3.32 0.04
C HIS A 18 18.02 2.94 1.30
N LYS A 19 18.27 3.61 2.42
CA LYS A 19 17.51 3.38 3.66
C LYS A 19 16.03 3.73 3.47
N GLN A 20 15.73 4.89 2.90
CA GLN A 20 14.35 5.32 2.65
C GLN A 20 13.64 4.38 1.66
N ALA A 21 14.33 3.94 0.60
CA ALA A 21 13.75 2.99 -0.36
C ALA A 21 13.30 1.66 0.28
N LYS A 22 14.05 1.15 1.26
CA LYS A 22 13.69 -0.06 2.02
C LYS A 22 12.43 0.12 2.88
N VAL A 23 12.12 1.36 3.29
CA VAL A 23 10.87 1.69 3.99
C VAL A 23 9.73 1.85 2.98
N ASP A 24 9.95 2.64 1.93
CA ASP A 24 8.92 2.99 0.94
C ASP A 24 8.40 1.80 0.15
N ILE A 25 9.22 0.77 -0.08
CA ILE A 25 8.83 -0.42 -0.85
C ILE A 25 7.61 -1.12 -0.25
N TRP A 26 7.46 -1.12 1.07
CA TRP A 26 6.34 -1.76 1.77
C TRP A 26 5.00 -1.10 1.48
N LYS A 27 5.00 0.18 1.08
CA LYS A 27 3.79 0.86 0.61
C LYS A 27 3.22 0.19 -0.64
N TYR A 28 4.08 -0.34 -1.51
CA TYR A 28 3.69 -0.98 -2.76
C TYR A 28 3.43 -2.47 -2.59
N VAL A 29 4.22 -3.16 -1.77
CA VAL A 29 4.00 -4.57 -1.43
C VAL A 29 2.61 -4.77 -0.84
N PHE A 30 2.22 -3.94 0.13
CA PHE A 30 0.92 -3.99 0.79
C PHE A 30 0.00 -2.85 0.36
N GLY A 31 0.06 -2.45 -0.91
CA GLY A 31 -0.65 -1.27 -1.42
C GLY A 31 -2.18 -1.38 -1.31
N PHE A 32 -2.73 -2.59 -1.41
CA PHE A 32 -4.18 -2.82 -1.32
C PHE A 32 -4.78 -2.63 0.07
N VAL A 33 -3.98 -2.82 1.12
CA VAL A 33 -4.44 -2.94 2.51
C VAL A 33 -5.25 -1.73 2.96
N GLU A 34 -4.80 -0.52 2.64
CA GLU A 34 -5.49 0.71 3.02
C GLU A 34 -6.91 0.77 2.45
N MET A 35 -7.06 0.49 1.15
CA MET A 35 -8.38 0.51 0.52
C MET A 35 -9.28 -0.57 1.11
N ALA A 36 -8.76 -1.79 1.33
CA ALA A 36 -9.53 -2.89 1.90
C ALA A 36 -10.00 -2.62 3.34
N VAL A 37 -9.16 -2.01 4.18
CA VAL A 37 -9.53 -1.61 5.55
C VAL A 37 -10.60 -0.53 5.53
N VAL A 38 -10.47 0.50 4.69
CA VAL A 38 -11.47 1.58 4.58
C VAL A 38 -12.78 1.07 3.99
N LYS A 39 -12.73 0.20 2.96
CA LYS A 39 -13.89 -0.54 2.46
C LYS A 39 -14.58 -1.31 3.59
N SER A 40 -13.81 -2.04 4.39
CA SER A 40 -14.35 -2.81 5.51
C SER A 40 -15.01 -1.91 6.55
N ALA A 41 -14.47 -0.72 6.83
CA ALA A 41 -15.10 0.25 7.72
C ALA A 41 -16.49 0.71 7.22
N ILE A 42 -16.64 0.92 5.91
CA ILE A 42 -17.91 1.25 5.26
C ILE A 42 -18.90 0.07 5.33
N GLU A 43 -18.42 -1.14 5.03
CA GLU A 43 -19.22 -2.37 5.03
C GLU A 43 -19.66 -2.82 6.42
N LEU A 44 -18.86 -2.53 7.44
CA LEU A 44 -19.25 -2.70 8.84
C LEU A 44 -20.20 -1.57 9.28
N GLY A 45 -20.11 -0.38 8.69
CA GLY A 45 -20.90 0.78 9.09
C GLY A 45 -20.36 1.41 10.37
N ILE A 46 -19.03 1.46 10.53
CA ILE A 46 -18.37 2.01 11.73
C ILE A 46 -18.74 3.49 11.92
N ALA A 47 -18.61 4.29 10.85
CA ALA A 47 -18.94 5.72 10.89
C ALA A 47 -20.43 5.95 11.19
N ASP A 48 -21.32 5.23 10.51
CA ASP A 48 -22.77 5.32 10.71
C ASP A 48 -23.17 4.92 12.16
N THR A 49 -22.49 3.92 12.74
CA THR A 49 -22.75 3.47 14.12
C THR A 49 -22.36 4.54 15.14
N ILE A 50 -21.21 5.18 14.97
CA ILE A 50 -20.78 6.26 15.88
C ILE A 50 -21.69 7.49 15.72
N GLU A 51 -22.11 7.82 14.49
CA GLU A 51 -23.06 8.90 14.22
C GLU A 51 -24.40 8.67 14.92
N THR A 52 -24.99 7.48 14.74
CA THR A 52 -26.29 7.12 15.35
C THR A 52 -26.24 7.05 16.87
N HIS A 53 -25.06 6.87 17.47
CA HIS A 53 -24.81 7.03 18.90
C HIS A 53 -24.71 8.52 19.35
N GLY A 54 -25.22 9.46 18.55
CA GLY A 54 -25.20 10.89 18.87
C GLY A 54 -23.81 11.52 18.76
N ASN A 55 -22.90 10.88 18.00
CA ASN A 55 -21.49 11.24 17.87
C ASN A 55 -20.72 11.29 19.20
N PHE A 56 -21.23 10.60 20.24
CA PHE A 56 -20.49 10.40 21.48
C PHE A 56 -19.44 9.30 21.31
N PRO A 57 -18.23 9.44 21.88
CA PRO A 57 -17.19 8.42 21.77
C PRO A 57 -17.67 7.05 22.27
N MET A 58 -17.44 5.99 21.49
CA MET A 58 -17.80 4.61 21.83
C MET A 58 -16.57 3.79 22.19
N THR A 59 -16.61 3.03 23.28
CA THR A 59 -15.57 2.05 23.59
C THR A 59 -15.55 0.90 22.58
N LEU A 60 -14.43 0.18 22.49
CA LEU A 60 -14.32 -1.01 21.63
C LEU A 60 -15.42 -2.04 21.92
N SER A 61 -15.77 -2.24 23.19
CA SER A 61 -16.81 -3.20 23.61
C SER A 61 -18.20 -2.77 23.13
N GLU A 62 -18.55 -1.49 23.29
CA GLU A 62 -19.82 -0.93 22.80
C GLU A 62 -19.89 -1.03 21.28
N LEU A 63 -18.84 -0.59 20.59
CA LEU A 63 -18.81 -0.58 19.12
C LEU A 63 -18.88 -2.00 18.55
N SER A 64 -18.09 -2.95 19.06
CA SER A 64 -18.13 -4.34 18.60
C SER A 64 -19.47 -5.03 18.87
N SER A 65 -20.08 -4.75 20.03
CA SER A 65 -21.40 -5.26 20.39
C SER A 65 -22.49 -4.73 19.46
N THR A 66 -22.50 -3.41 19.18
CA THR A 66 -23.48 -2.80 18.27
C THR A 66 -23.30 -3.28 16.82
N LEU A 67 -22.05 -3.46 16.38
CA LEU A 67 -21.73 -3.98 15.04
C LEU A 67 -21.92 -5.49 14.91
N GLY A 68 -22.06 -6.22 16.02
CA GLY A 68 -22.13 -7.69 16.03
C GLY A 68 -20.88 -8.36 15.49
N CYS A 69 -19.68 -7.89 15.88
CA CYS A 69 -18.41 -8.36 15.32
C CYS A 69 -17.35 -8.70 16.39
N SER A 70 -16.26 -9.34 15.98
CA SER A 70 -15.15 -9.69 16.87
C SER A 70 -14.44 -8.45 17.39
N ALA A 71 -14.41 -8.25 18.71
CA ALA A 71 -13.71 -7.14 19.34
C ALA A 71 -12.20 -7.14 19.02
N SER A 72 -11.57 -8.32 18.90
CA SER A 72 -10.15 -8.44 18.57
C SER A 72 -9.86 -8.02 17.12
N HIS A 73 -10.68 -8.47 16.16
CA HIS A 73 -10.53 -8.05 14.76
C HIS A 73 -10.87 -6.56 14.60
N LEU A 74 -11.94 -6.08 15.24
CA LEU A 74 -12.30 -4.68 15.20
C LEU A 74 -11.21 -3.79 15.80
N TYR A 75 -10.56 -4.21 16.89
CA TYR A 75 -9.45 -3.46 17.49
C TYR A 75 -8.32 -3.23 16.48
N ARG A 76 -7.94 -4.25 15.72
CA ARG A 76 -6.89 -4.16 14.70
C ARG A 76 -7.30 -3.22 13.55
N ILE A 77 -8.54 -3.32 13.07
CA ILE A 77 -9.10 -2.39 12.08
C ILE A 77 -9.10 -0.95 12.61
N MET A 78 -9.60 -0.73 13.83
CA MET A 78 -9.64 0.61 14.43
C MET A 78 -8.23 1.16 14.65
N ARG A 79 -7.28 0.36 15.14
CA ARG A 79 -5.87 0.75 15.28
C ARG A 79 -5.29 1.27 13.96
N PHE A 80 -5.56 0.57 12.86
CA PHE A 80 -5.13 1.02 11.53
C PHE A 80 -5.81 2.34 11.12
N LEU A 81 -7.13 2.44 11.29
CA LEU A 81 -7.89 3.63 10.91
C LEU A 81 -7.52 4.87 11.74
N ILE A 82 -7.21 4.70 13.02
CA ILE A 82 -6.77 5.78 13.92
C ILE A 82 -5.36 6.23 13.54
N HIS A 83 -4.46 5.29 13.24
CA HIS A 83 -3.12 5.60 12.73
C HIS A 83 -3.17 6.44 11.45
N ARG A 84 -4.20 6.24 10.62
CA ARG A 84 -4.48 7.05 9.42
C ARG A 84 -5.25 8.35 9.68
N GLY A 85 -5.62 8.65 10.92
CA GLY A 85 -6.42 9.83 11.29
C GLY A 85 -7.86 9.78 10.78
N ILE A 86 -8.33 8.63 10.29
CA ILE A 86 -9.70 8.45 9.79
C ILE A 86 -10.68 8.50 10.96
N PHE A 87 -10.34 7.84 12.08
CA PHE A 87 -11.05 7.96 13.34
C PHE A 87 -10.11 8.50 14.42
N LYS A 88 -10.67 8.96 15.53
CA LYS A 88 -9.89 9.47 16.66
C LYS A 88 -10.09 8.59 17.89
N GLU A 89 -9.00 8.22 18.53
CA GLU A 89 -9.02 7.62 19.87
C GLU A 89 -8.94 8.71 20.94
N THR A 90 -9.82 8.61 21.94
CA THR A 90 -9.76 9.45 23.14
C THR A 90 -9.69 8.56 24.38
N LYS A 91 -8.70 8.81 25.24
CA LYS A 91 -8.60 8.12 26.53
C LYS A 91 -9.64 8.71 27.48
N THR A 92 -10.57 7.88 27.94
CA THR A 92 -11.41 8.22 29.08
C THR A 92 -10.52 8.24 30.35
N SER A 93 -10.91 8.98 31.40
CA SER A 93 -10.05 9.29 32.56
C SER A 93 -9.27 8.08 33.11
N GLN A 94 -8.07 8.34 33.67
CA GLN A 94 -6.89 7.49 34.02
C GLN A 94 -6.96 5.93 34.10
N LEU A 95 -8.13 5.28 34.14
CA LEU A 95 -8.33 3.82 34.07
C LEU A 95 -9.34 3.34 32.99
N GLY A 96 -9.91 4.22 32.19
CA GLY A 96 -10.94 3.84 31.22
C GLY A 96 -10.40 3.26 29.90
N SER A 97 -11.18 2.36 29.29
CA SER A 97 -10.90 1.83 27.94
C SER A 97 -10.90 2.96 26.90
N PRO A 98 -10.06 2.89 25.85
CA PRO A 98 -10.10 3.87 24.77
C PRO A 98 -11.50 3.92 24.14
N ALA A 99 -11.92 5.12 23.80
CA ALA A 99 -13.17 5.37 23.09
C ALA A 99 -12.90 6.06 21.75
N TYR A 100 -13.70 5.72 20.75
CA TYR A 100 -13.51 6.12 19.37
C TYR A 100 -14.56 7.15 18.96
N SER A 101 -14.12 8.21 18.29
CA SER A 101 -14.98 9.25 17.73
C SER A 101 -14.68 9.46 16.25
N GLN A 102 -15.63 10.09 15.55
CA GLN A 102 -15.45 10.45 14.16
C GLN A 102 -14.46 11.61 13.96
N THR A 103 -13.93 11.71 12.75
CA THR A 103 -13.22 12.88 12.21
C THR A 103 -13.89 13.31 10.90
N PRO A 104 -13.53 14.47 10.34
CA PRO A 104 -14.00 14.88 9.02
C PRO A 104 -13.76 13.84 7.92
N LEU A 105 -12.72 13.01 8.05
CA LEU A 105 -12.41 11.93 7.10
C LEU A 105 -13.31 10.70 7.30
N SER A 106 -13.64 10.29 8.54
CA SER A 106 -14.63 9.21 8.73
C SER A 106 -16.03 9.60 8.28
N HIS A 107 -16.42 10.88 8.34
CA HIS A 107 -17.72 11.34 7.83
C HIS A 107 -17.86 11.07 6.33
N MET A 108 -16.75 11.04 5.58
CA MET A 108 -16.77 10.69 4.17
C MET A 108 -17.06 9.20 3.91
N LEU A 109 -16.95 8.36 4.94
CA LEU A 109 -17.19 6.91 4.89
C LEU A 109 -18.62 6.53 5.24
N MET A 110 -19.45 7.45 5.73
CA MET A 110 -20.86 7.18 6.02
C MET A 110 -21.58 6.71 4.75
N ARG A 111 -22.50 5.75 4.86
CA ARG A 111 -23.24 5.25 3.69
C ARG A 111 -24.19 6.28 3.09
N SER A 112 -24.67 7.18 3.94
CA SER A 112 -25.48 8.32 3.55
C SER A 112 -24.92 9.59 4.14
N GLY A 113 -24.87 10.67 3.36
CA GLY A 113 -24.41 11.96 3.81
C GLY A 113 -24.12 12.89 2.63
N GLU A 114 -24.22 14.19 2.84
CA GLU A 114 -24.01 15.19 1.79
C GLU A 114 -22.60 15.09 1.16
N HIS A 115 -21.61 14.71 1.97
CA HIS A 115 -20.20 14.62 1.56
C HIS A 115 -19.66 13.19 1.51
N SER A 116 -20.54 12.18 1.55
CA SER A 116 -20.12 10.78 1.51
C SER A 116 -19.49 10.41 0.17
N MET A 117 -18.38 9.69 0.23
CA MET A 117 -17.69 9.05 -0.90
C MET A 117 -17.73 7.52 -0.81
N ALA A 118 -18.52 6.96 0.11
CA ALA A 118 -18.62 5.53 0.34
C ALA A 118 -18.97 4.74 -0.93
N ALA A 119 -19.97 5.21 -1.71
CA ALA A 119 -20.38 4.55 -2.96
C ALA A 119 -19.25 4.49 -4.00
N LEU A 120 -18.44 5.55 -4.13
CA LEU A 120 -17.31 5.55 -5.05
C LEU A 120 -16.21 4.59 -4.60
N LEU A 121 -15.91 4.54 -3.30
CA LEU A 121 -14.93 3.59 -2.77
C LEU A 121 -15.40 2.15 -2.98
N LEU A 122 -16.67 1.85 -2.70
CA LEU A 122 -17.25 0.53 -2.93
C LEU A 122 -17.24 0.13 -4.42
N LEU A 123 -17.45 1.09 -5.33
CA LEU A 123 -17.34 0.86 -6.77
C LEU A 123 -15.91 0.50 -7.18
N GLU A 124 -14.94 1.36 -6.86
CA GLU A 124 -13.54 1.20 -7.27
C GLU A 124 -12.87 -0.03 -6.63
N SER A 125 -13.36 -0.45 -5.46
CA SER A 125 -12.90 -1.67 -4.76
C SER A 125 -13.67 -2.94 -5.14
N SER A 126 -14.62 -2.85 -6.08
CA SER A 126 -15.37 -4.01 -6.55
C SER A 126 -14.54 -4.89 -7.49
N THR A 127 -14.75 -6.20 -7.44
CA THR A 127 -14.06 -7.18 -8.31
C THR A 127 -14.02 -6.80 -9.80
N PRO A 128 -15.13 -6.38 -10.46
CA PRO A 128 -15.08 -6.02 -11.89
C PRO A 128 -14.22 -4.79 -12.20
N MET A 129 -14.01 -3.89 -11.23
CA MET A 129 -13.14 -2.71 -11.36
C MET A 129 -11.67 -3.04 -11.01
N LEU A 130 -11.42 -4.06 -10.19
CA LEU A 130 -10.06 -4.46 -9.83
C LEU A 130 -9.43 -5.45 -10.81
N ALA A 131 -10.20 -6.42 -11.32
CA ALA A 131 -9.71 -7.44 -12.24
C ALA A 131 -8.99 -6.91 -13.50
N PRO A 132 -9.42 -5.79 -14.14
CA PRO A 132 -8.75 -5.25 -15.33
C PRO A 132 -7.28 -4.89 -15.11
N TRP A 133 -6.88 -4.52 -13.91
CA TRP A 133 -5.52 -4.09 -13.61
C TRP A 133 -4.49 -5.22 -13.70
N ASP A 134 -4.91 -6.48 -13.49
CA ASP A 134 -4.03 -7.63 -13.69
C ASP A 134 -3.59 -7.78 -15.16
N GLY A 135 -4.40 -7.28 -16.09
CA GLY A 135 -4.10 -7.25 -17.52
C GLY A 135 -3.29 -6.02 -17.98
N LEU A 136 -2.81 -5.16 -17.06
CA LEU A 136 -2.17 -3.91 -17.45
C LEU A 136 -0.88 -4.13 -18.25
N SER A 137 -0.02 -5.05 -17.85
CA SER A 137 1.22 -5.36 -18.59
C SER A 137 0.94 -5.93 -19.98
N ALA A 138 -0.02 -6.85 -20.10
CA ALA A 138 -0.48 -7.41 -21.37
C ALA A 138 -0.99 -6.31 -22.33
N ARG A 139 -1.75 -5.35 -21.81
CA ARG A 139 -2.21 -4.19 -22.59
C ARG A 139 -1.05 -3.33 -23.10
N ILE A 140 -0.02 -3.12 -22.28
CA ILE A 140 1.14 -2.30 -22.65
C ILE A 140 2.00 -2.99 -23.73
N LEU A 141 2.13 -4.31 -23.64
CA LEU A 141 2.77 -5.16 -24.63
C LEU A 141 1.95 -5.29 -25.94
N GLY A 142 0.69 -4.83 -25.94
CA GLY A 142 -0.20 -4.94 -27.09
C GLY A 142 -0.73 -6.36 -27.31
N THR A 143 -0.63 -7.24 -26.32
CA THR A 143 -1.15 -8.62 -26.38
C THR A 143 -2.63 -8.70 -26.00
N ALA A 144 -3.23 -7.60 -25.52
CA ALA A 144 -4.66 -7.45 -25.27
C ALA A 144 -5.15 -6.07 -25.76
N SER A 145 -6.33 -6.04 -26.40
CA SER A 145 -6.98 -4.80 -26.88
C SER A 145 -7.55 -3.95 -25.74
N SER A 146 -8.06 -4.60 -24.71
CA SER A 146 -8.65 -3.99 -23.52
C SER A 146 -8.44 -4.88 -22.31
N ALA A 147 -7.91 -4.31 -21.23
CA ALA A 147 -7.73 -5.06 -19.99
C ALA A 147 -9.07 -5.33 -19.30
N PHE A 148 -10.05 -4.42 -19.46
CA PHE A 148 -11.40 -4.61 -18.94
C PHE A 148 -12.16 -5.72 -19.66
N GLU A 149 -12.18 -5.70 -21.00
CA GLU A 149 -12.85 -6.75 -21.78
C GLU A 149 -12.21 -8.11 -21.52
N ALA A 150 -10.87 -8.17 -21.39
CA ALA A 150 -10.17 -9.40 -21.06
C ALA A 150 -10.57 -9.97 -19.69
N ALA A 151 -10.81 -9.11 -18.70
CA ALA A 151 -11.18 -9.51 -17.34
C ALA A 151 -12.68 -9.82 -17.19
N ASN A 152 -13.55 -9.06 -17.86
CA ASN A 152 -15.00 -9.07 -17.64
C ASN A 152 -15.81 -9.60 -18.83
N SER A 153 -15.15 -10.05 -19.90
CA SER A 153 -15.74 -10.57 -21.16
C SER A 153 -16.53 -9.57 -22.02
N ASP A 154 -16.79 -8.35 -21.52
CA ASP A 154 -17.46 -7.27 -22.24
C ASP A 154 -16.74 -5.93 -21.97
N ASP A 155 -16.98 -4.92 -22.82
CA ASP A 155 -16.50 -3.57 -22.55
C ASP A 155 -17.19 -2.96 -21.33
N LEU A 156 -16.57 -1.96 -20.69
CA LEU A 156 -17.07 -1.33 -19.46
C LEU A 156 -18.55 -0.95 -19.56
N TRP A 157 -18.98 -0.34 -20.65
CA TRP A 157 -20.34 0.17 -20.76
C TRP A 157 -21.35 -0.94 -21.02
N SER A 158 -21.01 -1.90 -21.87
CA SER A 158 -21.83 -3.10 -22.08
C SER A 158 -21.99 -3.91 -20.79
N TYR A 159 -20.89 -4.11 -20.05
CA TYR A 159 -20.91 -4.74 -18.73
C TYR A 159 -21.80 -3.97 -17.75
N THR A 160 -21.64 -2.64 -17.64
CA THR A 160 -22.47 -1.81 -16.75
C THR A 160 -23.96 -1.94 -17.10
N MET A 161 -24.33 -1.93 -18.39
CA MET A 161 -25.72 -2.09 -18.82
C MET A 161 -26.29 -3.47 -18.51
N ALA A 162 -25.47 -4.52 -18.61
CA ALA A 162 -25.86 -5.89 -18.33
C ALA A 162 -25.98 -6.20 -16.81
N ASN A 163 -25.38 -5.37 -15.95
CA ASN A 163 -25.28 -5.60 -14.51
C ASN A 163 -25.98 -4.51 -13.69
N PRO A 164 -27.29 -4.65 -13.35
CA PRO A 164 -28.06 -3.60 -12.69
C PRO A 164 -27.50 -3.14 -11.34
N ALA A 165 -26.95 -4.05 -10.53
CA ALA A 165 -26.35 -3.71 -9.23
C ALA A 165 -25.09 -2.83 -9.41
N HIS A 166 -24.25 -3.16 -10.39
CA HIS A 166 -23.08 -2.35 -10.73
C HIS A 166 -23.50 -0.99 -11.30
N SER A 167 -24.51 -0.95 -12.18
CA SER A 167 -25.07 0.30 -12.72
C SER A 167 -25.62 1.21 -11.62
N GLN A 168 -26.35 0.65 -10.65
CA GLN A 168 -26.85 1.41 -9.50
C GLN A 168 -25.69 2.00 -8.68
N LEU A 169 -24.70 1.18 -8.33
CA LEU A 169 -23.54 1.62 -7.56
C LEU A 169 -22.75 2.71 -8.30
N LEU A 170 -22.56 2.57 -9.62
CA LEU A 170 -21.95 3.59 -10.47
C LEU A 170 -22.73 4.91 -10.41
N ASN A 171 -24.06 4.87 -10.53
CA ASN A 171 -24.89 6.07 -10.45
C ASN A 171 -24.78 6.76 -9.07
N GLU A 172 -24.78 5.99 -7.98
CA GLU A 172 -24.60 6.51 -6.62
C GLU A 172 -23.22 7.14 -6.45
N ALA A 173 -22.17 6.48 -6.95
CA ALA A 173 -20.79 6.97 -6.95
C ALA A 173 -20.65 8.28 -7.74
N MET A 174 -21.20 8.35 -8.96
CA MET A 174 -21.22 9.58 -9.75
C MET A 174 -22.00 10.70 -9.05
N GLY A 175 -23.08 10.35 -8.36
CA GLY A 175 -23.82 11.27 -7.49
C GLY A 175 -22.96 11.81 -6.33
N SER A 176 -22.12 10.97 -5.71
CA SER A 176 -21.18 11.38 -4.66
C SER A 176 -20.12 12.34 -5.18
N ILE A 177 -19.50 12.04 -6.32
CA ILE A 177 -18.55 12.95 -7.00
C ILE A 177 -19.23 14.29 -7.27
N ALA A 178 -20.44 14.26 -7.83
CA ALA A 178 -21.20 15.46 -8.11
C ALA A 178 -21.41 16.27 -6.81
N ARG A 179 -21.92 15.69 -5.73
CA ARG A 179 -22.14 16.43 -4.47
C ARG A 179 -20.86 17.05 -3.90
N VAL A 180 -19.77 16.29 -3.87
CA VAL A 180 -18.49 16.73 -3.28
C VAL A 180 -17.81 17.82 -4.13
N ASN A 181 -17.79 17.68 -5.46
CA ASN A 181 -17.17 18.65 -6.35
C ASN A 181 -18.09 19.86 -6.66
N VAL A 182 -19.41 19.67 -6.64
CA VAL A 182 -20.39 20.71 -6.97
C VAL A 182 -20.52 21.74 -5.85
N ALA A 183 -20.44 21.32 -4.59
CA ALA A 183 -20.68 22.20 -3.44
C ALA A 183 -19.65 23.35 -3.30
N ALA A 184 -18.37 23.13 -3.65
CA ALA A 184 -17.32 24.14 -3.41
C ALA A 184 -17.06 25.08 -4.60
N ILE A 185 -17.04 24.52 -5.82
CA ILE A 185 -16.61 25.24 -7.04
C ILE A 185 -17.81 25.55 -7.92
N VAL A 186 -18.69 24.58 -8.12
CA VAL A 186 -19.80 24.69 -9.06
C VAL A 186 -20.91 25.58 -8.49
N ASP A 187 -21.14 25.65 -7.19
CA ASP A 187 -22.20 26.52 -6.67
C ASP A 187 -21.88 28.02 -6.80
N LYS A 188 -20.59 28.40 -6.64
CA LYS A 188 -20.10 29.75 -6.94
C LYS A 188 -20.06 30.05 -8.45
N ILE A 189 -19.65 29.08 -9.28
CA ILE A 189 -19.61 29.22 -10.74
C ILE A 189 -21.02 29.25 -11.34
N LEU A 190 -21.91 28.35 -10.94
CA LEU A 190 -23.32 28.30 -11.35
C LEU A 190 -24.11 29.49 -10.83
N LYS A 191 -23.82 30.04 -9.65
CA LYS A 191 -24.43 31.30 -9.21
C LYS A 191 -24.06 32.46 -10.15
N LYS A 192 -22.77 32.64 -10.45
CA LYS A 192 -22.31 33.64 -11.42
C LYS A 192 -22.76 33.35 -12.87
N CYS A 193 -22.88 32.08 -13.25
CA CYS A 193 -23.38 31.68 -14.55
C CYS A 193 -24.89 31.87 -14.67
N ARG A 194 -25.68 31.59 -13.62
CA ARG A 194 -27.13 31.88 -13.57
C ARG A 194 -27.40 33.37 -13.65
N GLU A 195 -26.59 34.20 -12.99
CA GLU A 195 -26.61 35.66 -13.16
C GLU A 195 -26.22 36.10 -14.59
N ALA A 196 -25.48 35.27 -15.33
CA ALA A 196 -25.07 35.51 -16.71
C ALA A 196 -26.01 34.93 -17.79
N ILE A 197 -26.93 34.03 -17.42
CA ILE A 197 -27.91 33.38 -18.31
C ILE A 197 -29.19 34.23 -18.32
N SER A 198 -29.08 35.44 -18.85
CA SER A 198 -30.25 36.22 -19.30
C SER A 198 -30.14 36.67 -20.76
N GLU A 199 -29.18 36.13 -21.53
CA GLU A 199 -28.96 36.49 -22.94
C GLU A 199 -28.66 35.25 -23.79
N ASP A 200 -29.73 34.52 -24.11
CA ASP A 200 -30.06 33.90 -25.40
C ASP A 200 -29.02 33.12 -26.25
N LYS A 201 -27.97 32.53 -25.65
CA LYS A 201 -27.19 31.47 -26.32
C LYS A 201 -26.80 30.37 -25.33
N GLY A 202 -27.26 29.14 -25.59
CA GLY A 202 -26.96 27.97 -24.76
C GLY A 202 -25.45 27.76 -24.63
N LYS A 203 -24.96 27.71 -23.39
CA LYS A 203 -23.57 27.39 -23.05
C LYS A 203 -23.50 26.00 -22.44
N VAL A 204 -22.63 25.15 -22.97
CA VAL A 204 -22.26 23.86 -22.37
C VAL A 204 -21.01 24.09 -21.53
N ILE A 205 -21.06 23.76 -20.23
CA ILE A 205 -19.91 23.85 -19.32
C ILE A 205 -19.38 22.43 -19.14
N ILE A 206 -18.17 22.17 -19.64
CA ILE A 206 -17.44 20.93 -19.41
C ILE A 206 -16.45 21.18 -18.28
N ILE A 207 -16.62 20.46 -17.16
CA ILE A 207 -15.69 20.49 -16.02
C ILE A 207 -15.04 19.12 -15.96
N GLU A 208 -13.87 19.00 -16.57
CA GLU A 208 -13.08 17.76 -16.55
C GLU A 208 -11.71 18.00 -15.90
N ALA A 209 -11.11 16.93 -15.38
CA ALA A 209 -9.75 17.00 -14.85
C ALA A 209 -8.77 17.30 -16.00
N VAL A 210 -7.85 18.23 -15.76
CA VAL A 210 -6.85 18.64 -16.75
C VAL A 210 -5.47 18.38 -16.19
N ILE A 211 -4.63 17.65 -16.92
CA ILE A 211 -3.22 17.48 -16.54
C ILE A 211 -2.49 18.81 -16.86
N GLU A 212 -2.19 19.61 -15.83
CA GLU A 212 -1.38 20.83 -15.98
C GLU A 212 0.09 20.48 -16.14
N LYS A 213 0.78 21.22 -17.00
CA LYS A 213 2.19 20.99 -17.34
C LYS A 213 3.17 21.88 -16.56
N ASP A 214 2.70 22.63 -15.55
CA ASP A 214 3.51 23.71 -14.99
C ASP A 214 4.32 23.35 -13.74
N ASN A 215 5.62 23.58 -13.90
CA ASN A 215 6.73 22.92 -13.24
C ASN A 215 7.16 23.59 -11.91
N LYS A 216 6.25 24.22 -11.14
CA LYS A 216 6.69 25.08 -10.01
C LYS A 216 5.94 25.03 -8.68
N LYS A 217 4.85 24.29 -8.53
CA LYS A 217 4.29 23.92 -7.21
C LYS A 217 3.59 22.57 -7.35
N GLU A 218 3.85 21.64 -6.44
CA GLU A 218 3.06 20.41 -6.32
C GLU A 218 1.58 20.76 -6.20
N ASP A 219 0.81 20.63 -7.28
CA ASP A 219 -0.65 20.56 -7.17
C ASP A 219 -0.96 19.29 -6.39
N LYS A 220 -1.56 19.42 -5.19
CA LYS A 220 -1.93 18.28 -4.34
C LYS A 220 -2.86 17.28 -5.05
N LEU A 221 -3.56 17.71 -6.12
CA LEU A 221 -4.42 16.84 -6.94
C LEU A 221 -3.69 16.18 -8.13
N SER A 222 -2.42 16.50 -8.38
CA SER A 222 -1.62 15.86 -9.44
C SER A 222 -1.60 14.33 -9.28
N ASN A 223 -1.49 13.83 -8.04
CA ASN A 223 -1.57 12.41 -7.70
C ASN A 223 -2.90 11.79 -8.17
N VAL A 224 -4.02 12.45 -7.87
CA VAL A 224 -5.35 11.95 -8.24
C VAL A 224 -5.50 11.88 -9.76
N ARG A 225 -5.06 12.93 -10.48
CA ARG A 225 -5.14 12.97 -11.95
C ARG A 225 -4.28 11.89 -12.60
N LEU A 226 -3.08 11.62 -12.07
CA LEU A 226 -2.24 10.52 -12.55
C LEU A 226 -2.89 9.16 -12.31
N MET A 227 -3.52 8.94 -11.15
CA MET A 227 -4.25 7.70 -10.85
C MET A 227 -5.48 7.53 -11.75
N LEU A 228 -6.23 8.60 -12.02
CA LEU A 228 -7.34 8.60 -12.98
C LEU A 228 -6.87 8.25 -14.39
N ASP A 229 -5.72 8.77 -14.83
CA ASP A 229 -5.14 8.38 -16.12
C ASP A 229 -4.83 6.88 -16.18
N MET A 230 -4.31 6.30 -15.09
CA MET A 230 -4.09 4.85 -15.02
C MET A 230 -5.39 4.07 -15.04
N ILE A 231 -6.44 4.55 -14.36
CA ILE A 231 -7.80 3.96 -14.43
C ILE A 231 -8.31 3.96 -15.86
N MET A 232 -8.20 5.07 -16.58
CA MET A 232 -8.62 5.11 -17.98
C MET A 232 -7.82 4.11 -18.84
N MET A 233 -6.53 3.92 -18.55
CA MET A 233 -5.71 2.87 -19.19
C MET A 233 -6.10 1.44 -18.77
N ALA A 234 -6.58 1.20 -17.57
CA ALA A 234 -7.04 -0.13 -17.18
C ALA A 234 -8.42 -0.44 -17.80
N HIS A 235 -9.34 0.53 -17.76
CA HIS A 235 -10.77 0.27 -17.95
C HIS A 235 -11.32 0.55 -19.36
N THR A 236 -10.64 1.36 -20.17
CA THR A 236 -11.22 1.86 -21.43
C THR A 236 -10.28 1.64 -22.60
N ASN A 237 -10.78 1.44 -23.82
CA ASN A 237 -9.92 1.06 -24.96
C ASN A 237 -9.02 2.23 -25.43
N THR A 238 -9.55 3.46 -25.43
CA THR A 238 -8.85 4.65 -25.93
C THR A 238 -8.81 5.81 -24.94
N GLY A 239 -9.36 5.64 -23.73
CA GLY A 239 -9.45 6.70 -22.77
C GLY A 239 -8.09 7.09 -22.18
N LYS A 240 -7.92 8.39 -22.01
CA LYS A 240 -6.80 9.01 -21.33
C LYS A 240 -7.26 10.30 -20.69
N GLU A 241 -6.62 10.67 -19.58
CA GLU A 241 -6.70 12.03 -19.07
C GLU A 241 -5.94 12.95 -20.04
N ARG A 242 -6.53 14.11 -20.33
CA ARG A 242 -6.01 15.05 -21.32
C ARG A 242 -5.38 16.26 -20.65
N THR A 243 -4.32 16.76 -21.25
CA THR A 243 -3.77 18.09 -20.95
C THR A 243 -4.71 19.19 -21.45
N LEU A 244 -4.50 20.44 -21.00
CA LEU A 244 -5.34 21.56 -21.42
C LEU A 244 -5.31 21.73 -22.94
N ASN A 245 -4.12 21.63 -23.55
CA ASN A 245 -3.93 21.75 -24.98
C ASN A 245 -4.64 20.63 -25.76
N GLU A 246 -4.68 19.42 -25.22
CA GLU A 246 -5.42 18.30 -25.85
C GLU A 246 -6.92 18.50 -25.74
N TRP A 247 -7.41 19.05 -24.63
CA TRP A 247 -8.81 19.47 -24.49
C TRP A 247 -9.16 20.59 -25.46
N GLU A 248 -8.31 21.61 -25.57
CA GLU A 248 -8.48 22.69 -26.54
C GLU A 248 -8.57 22.16 -27.97
N TYR A 249 -7.69 21.23 -28.34
CA TYR A 249 -7.75 20.56 -29.63
C TYR A 249 -9.10 19.83 -29.82
N VAL A 250 -9.49 18.95 -28.90
CA VAL A 250 -10.73 18.15 -29.02
C VAL A 250 -11.97 19.05 -29.12
N LEU A 251 -12.05 20.10 -28.31
CA LEU A 251 -13.17 21.02 -28.31
C LEU A 251 -13.21 21.86 -29.59
N ASN A 252 -12.06 22.33 -30.07
CA ASN A 252 -11.97 23.05 -31.35
C ASN A 252 -12.41 22.15 -32.52
N GLU A 253 -11.96 20.89 -32.56
CA GLU A 253 -12.38 19.93 -33.59
C GLU A 253 -13.88 19.60 -33.51
N ALA A 254 -14.46 19.63 -32.30
CA ALA A 254 -15.90 19.49 -32.10
C ALA A 254 -16.70 20.76 -32.46
N GLY A 255 -16.04 21.82 -32.95
CA GLY A 255 -16.68 23.10 -33.27
C GLY A 255 -17.09 23.92 -32.04
N LEU A 256 -16.57 23.58 -30.86
CA LEU A 256 -16.85 24.26 -29.60
C LEU A 256 -15.73 25.26 -29.31
N GLN A 257 -16.09 26.52 -29.03
CA GLN A 257 -15.11 27.50 -28.56
C GLN A 257 -14.75 27.25 -27.10
N VAL A 258 -13.45 27.09 -26.82
CA VAL A 258 -12.95 26.97 -25.45
C VAL A 258 -12.80 28.33 -24.80
N TRP A 259 -13.51 28.53 -23.70
CA TRP A 259 -13.37 29.69 -22.83
C TRP A 259 -12.77 29.23 -21.51
N GLY A 260 -11.47 29.45 -21.32
CA GLY A 260 -10.83 29.19 -20.03
C GLY A 260 -11.43 30.05 -18.91
N ILE A 261 -11.38 29.56 -17.66
CA ILE A 261 -11.91 30.26 -16.48
C ILE A 261 -11.42 31.71 -16.41
N GLU A 262 -10.14 31.96 -16.71
CA GLU A 262 -9.56 33.30 -16.72
C GLU A 262 -10.17 34.22 -17.79
N LYS A 263 -10.39 33.71 -19.01
CA LYS A 263 -11.05 34.46 -20.09
C LYS A 263 -12.52 34.74 -19.77
N LEU A 264 -13.21 33.80 -19.12
CA LEU A 264 -14.60 33.92 -18.68
C LEU A 264 -14.76 34.97 -17.57
N LEU A 265 -13.78 35.07 -16.68
CA LEU A 265 -13.70 36.08 -15.61
C LEU A 265 -13.29 37.46 -16.15
N SER A 266 -12.43 37.52 -17.17
CA SER A 266 -11.97 38.79 -17.76
C SER A 266 -12.98 39.40 -18.75
N SER A 267 -13.77 38.60 -19.47
CA SER A 267 -14.60 39.06 -20.59
C SER A 267 -15.91 39.76 -20.20
N LYS A 268 -16.30 39.79 -18.92
CA LYS A 268 -17.58 40.38 -18.46
C LYS A 268 -17.46 41.61 -17.56
N LEU A 269 -16.26 42.20 -17.44
CA LEU A 269 -16.01 43.35 -16.56
C LEU A 269 -15.88 44.72 -17.26
N GLU A 270 -16.07 44.80 -18.59
CA GLU A 270 -15.95 46.08 -19.31
C GLU A 270 -17.27 46.85 -19.50
N SER A 271 -18.43 46.30 -19.13
CA SER A 271 -19.70 47.03 -19.23
C SER A 271 -20.52 46.92 -17.95
N ASN A 272 -20.69 48.08 -17.29
CA ASN A 272 -21.46 48.37 -16.07
C ASN A 272 -20.67 48.18 -14.76
N GLY A 273 -20.27 49.33 -14.20
CA GLY A 273 -19.28 49.43 -13.14
C GLY A 273 -19.61 48.65 -11.87
N MET A 274 -18.72 47.72 -11.50
CA MET A 274 -18.34 47.41 -10.12
C MET A 274 -17.13 46.45 -10.12
N PHE A 275 -16.12 46.81 -9.33
CA PHE A 275 -14.86 46.11 -8.98
C PHE A 275 -13.96 45.55 -10.09
N ARG A 276 -12.83 46.24 -10.29
CA ARG A 276 -11.61 45.72 -10.91
C ARG A 276 -10.96 44.70 -9.95
N LEU A 277 -10.96 43.41 -10.29
CA LEU A 277 -10.04 42.45 -9.66
C LEU A 277 -8.71 42.51 -10.40
N SER A 278 -7.84 43.42 -9.97
CA SER A 278 -6.47 43.50 -10.47
C SER A 278 -5.51 42.77 -9.53
N SER A 279 -4.80 41.79 -10.10
CA SER A 279 -3.63 41.08 -9.58
C SER A 279 -3.88 39.88 -8.67
N TYR A 280 -3.04 38.87 -8.86
CA TYR A 280 -2.82 37.65 -8.08
C TYR A 280 -2.82 37.86 -6.54
N ALA A 281 -2.62 39.09 -6.07
CA ALA A 281 -2.70 39.48 -4.66
C ALA A 281 -4.12 39.37 -4.07
N SER A 282 -5.19 39.50 -4.87
CA SER A 282 -6.57 39.40 -4.39
C SER A 282 -7.12 37.96 -4.31
N LEU A 283 -6.44 36.97 -4.92
CA LEU A 283 -6.68 35.54 -4.66
C LEU A 283 -6.12 35.12 -3.29
N LEU A 284 -4.98 35.69 -2.89
CA LEU A 284 -4.36 35.53 -1.56
C LEU A 284 -5.16 36.23 -0.46
N GLU A 285 -5.80 37.37 -0.75
CA GLU A 285 -6.76 38.01 0.18
C GLU A 285 -8.05 37.20 0.31
N MET A 286 -8.54 36.58 -0.77
CA MET A 286 -9.67 35.64 -0.72
C MET A 286 -9.31 34.34 0.04
N GLU A 287 -8.07 33.86 -0.11
CA GLU A 287 -7.50 32.80 0.74
C GLU A 287 -7.35 33.23 2.20
N ARG A 288 -7.09 34.52 2.48
CA ARG A 288 -7.05 35.09 3.84
C ARG A 288 -8.44 35.29 4.45
N GLU A 289 -9.46 35.64 3.66
CA GLU A 289 -10.85 35.66 4.12
C GLU A 289 -11.40 34.24 4.32
N LEU A 290 -10.97 33.26 3.50
CA LEU A 290 -11.19 31.83 3.75
C LEU A 290 -10.39 31.29 4.95
N LYS A 291 -9.30 31.96 5.36
CA LYS A 291 -8.61 31.71 6.64
C LYS A 291 -9.30 32.34 7.84
N GLY A 292 -10.38 33.11 7.65
CA GLY A 292 -11.32 33.49 8.71
C GLY A 292 -12.36 32.41 9.02
N VAL A 293 -12.32 31.30 8.27
CA VAL A 293 -13.22 30.16 8.45
C VAL A 293 -12.61 29.24 9.52
N GLY A 294 -13.43 28.85 10.50
CA GLY A 294 -12.99 28.04 11.65
C GLY A 294 -12.28 26.76 11.24
N GLU A 295 -11.47 26.21 12.17
CA GLU A 295 -10.65 24.99 11.99
C GLU A 295 -11.43 23.83 11.34
N GLU A 296 -12.71 23.69 11.67
CA GLU A 296 -13.61 22.64 11.21
C GLU A 296 -13.81 22.60 9.67
N VAL A 297 -13.84 23.75 8.98
CA VAL A 297 -14.02 23.77 7.51
C VAL A 297 -12.71 23.45 6.77
N LEU A 298 -11.57 23.83 7.35
CA LEU A 298 -10.25 23.50 6.79
C LEU A 298 -9.99 22.00 6.86
N ASP A 299 -10.42 21.35 7.94
CA ASP A 299 -10.28 19.90 8.11
C ASP A 299 -11.18 19.12 7.12
N HIS A 300 -12.40 19.60 6.83
CA HIS A 300 -13.27 19.00 5.82
C HIS A 300 -12.72 19.08 4.38
N GLU A 301 -12.11 20.20 3.99
CA GLU A 301 -11.49 20.32 2.67
C GLU A 301 -10.23 19.47 2.52
N GLN A 302 -9.49 19.26 3.62
CA GLN A 302 -8.36 18.33 3.64
C GLN A 302 -8.85 16.89 3.52
N ALA A 303 -9.90 16.51 4.23
CA ALA A 303 -10.52 15.18 4.12
C ALA A 303 -10.96 14.87 2.69
N LYS A 304 -11.59 15.84 1.99
CA LYS A 304 -12.01 15.69 0.57
C LYS A 304 -10.86 15.39 -0.38
N LYS A 305 -9.64 15.86 -0.08
CA LYS A 305 -8.45 15.57 -0.87
C LYS A 305 -7.87 14.20 -0.50
N GLU A 306 -7.87 13.91 0.79
CA GLU A 306 -7.26 12.70 1.33
C GLU A 306 -8.04 11.43 0.98
N ILE A 307 -9.38 11.49 0.90
CA ILE A 307 -10.21 10.33 0.60
C ILE A 307 -9.83 9.63 -0.72
N TRP A 308 -9.35 10.39 -1.71
CA TRP A 308 -8.92 9.87 -3.01
C TRP A 308 -7.75 8.88 -2.91
N LYS A 309 -6.91 9.00 -1.87
CA LYS A 309 -5.85 8.04 -1.58
C LYS A 309 -6.42 6.63 -1.35
N TYR A 310 -7.56 6.55 -0.67
CA TYR A 310 -8.20 5.27 -0.35
C TYR A 310 -9.03 4.76 -1.53
N ILE A 311 -9.78 5.65 -2.19
CA ILE A 311 -10.62 5.29 -3.35
C ILE A 311 -9.77 4.71 -4.48
N LEU A 312 -8.61 5.31 -4.77
CA LEU A 312 -7.72 4.88 -5.86
C LEU A 312 -6.53 4.07 -5.35
N GLY A 313 -6.60 3.54 -4.11
CA GLY A 313 -5.46 2.99 -3.37
C GLY A 313 -4.80 1.78 -4.04
N PHE A 314 -5.54 1.02 -4.84
CA PHE A 314 -5.02 -0.14 -5.57
C PHE A 314 -4.14 0.24 -6.77
N ALA A 315 -4.36 1.41 -7.39
CA ALA A 315 -3.69 1.80 -8.63
C ALA A 315 -2.16 1.86 -8.48
N GLU A 316 -1.66 2.29 -7.31
CA GLU A 316 -0.21 2.39 -7.09
C GLU A 316 0.47 1.01 -7.15
N MET A 317 -0.11 0.01 -6.47
CA MET A 317 0.39 -1.36 -6.48
C MET A 317 0.32 -1.97 -7.88
N ALA A 318 -0.81 -1.79 -8.59
CA ALA A 318 -0.98 -2.32 -9.93
C ALA A 318 0.05 -1.76 -10.93
N VAL A 319 0.36 -0.46 -10.85
CA VAL A 319 1.37 0.17 -11.72
C VAL A 319 2.78 -0.32 -11.38
N VAL A 320 3.09 -0.52 -10.09
CA VAL A 320 4.39 -1.06 -9.67
C VAL A 320 4.54 -2.53 -10.06
N LYS A 321 3.50 -3.37 -9.85
CA LYS A 321 3.43 -4.75 -10.37
C LYS A 321 3.73 -4.76 -11.87
N CYS A 322 3.03 -3.92 -12.63
CA CYS A 322 3.23 -3.80 -14.07
C CYS A 322 4.68 -3.45 -14.43
N ALA A 323 5.33 -2.55 -13.68
CA ALA A 323 6.74 -2.22 -13.89
C ALA A 323 7.68 -3.41 -13.66
N VAL A 324 7.39 -4.26 -12.66
CA VAL A 324 8.13 -5.50 -12.37
C VAL A 324 7.88 -6.56 -13.45
N GLU A 325 6.64 -6.72 -13.91
CA GLU A 325 6.27 -7.65 -14.99
C GLU A 325 6.93 -7.28 -16.32
N LEU A 326 6.93 -5.99 -16.65
CA LEU A 326 7.61 -5.44 -17.82
C LEU A 326 9.12 -5.42 -17.67
N LYS A 327 9.69 -5.67 -16.48
CA LYS A 327 11.13 -5.64 -16.22
C LYS A 327 11.78 -4.28 -16.57
N ILE A 328 11.08 -3.18 -16.26
CA ILE A 328 11.55 -1.82 -16.57
C ILE A 328 12.88 -1.54 -15.89
N ALA A 329 12.99 -1.91 -14.60
CA ALA A 329 14.21 -1.75 -13.82
C ALA A 329 15.35 -2.57 -14.43
N ASP A 330 15.12 -3.86 -14.73
CA ASP A 330 16.13 -4.74 -15.29
C ASP A 330 16.65 -4.24 -16.65
N ALA A 331 15.78 -3.67 -17.50
CA ALA A 331 16.17 -3.10 -18.79
C ALA A 331 17.12 -1.91 -18.65
N ILE A 332 16.81 -0.97 -17.75
CA ILE A 332 17.67 0.21 -17.50
C ILE A 332 18.99 -0.22 -16.85
N GLU A 333 18.94 -1.16 -15.91
CA GLU A 333 20.15 -1.67 -15.24
C GLU A 333 21.07 -2.39 -16.24
N SER A 334 20.50 -3.26 -17.09
CA SER A 334 21.27 -4.01 -18.10
C SER A 334 21.87 -3.12 -19.19
N HIS A 335 21.22 -1.99 -19.50
CA HIS A 335 21.76 -1.00 -20.44
C HIS A 335 22.96 -0.23 -19.87
N GLY A 336 23.06 -0.11 -18.53
CA GLY A 336 24.17 0.54 -17.82
C GLY A 336 24.20 2.07 -17.88
N ASN A 337 23.26 2.70 -18.61
CA ASN A 337 23.14 4.15 -18.74
C ASN A 337 21.66 4.57 -18.78
N PRO A 338 21.31 5.83 -18.46
CA PRO A 338 19.95 6.34 -18.62
C PRO A 338 19.42 6.11 -20.04
N MET A 339 18.17 5.67 -20.16
CA MET A 339 17.53 5.33 -21.44
C MET A 339 16.47 6.35 -21.83
N THR A 340 16.39 6.72 -23.10
CA THR A 340 15.25 7.48 -23.62
C THR A 340 13.99 6.61 -23.67
N LEU A 341 12.80 7.24 -23.73
CA LEU A 341 11.54 6.51 -23.88
C LEU A 341 11.52 5.55 -25.08
N PRO A 342 11.97 5.95 -26.30
CA PRO A 342 11.96 5.05 -27.45
C PRO A 342 12.93 3.86 -27.29
N GLU A 343 14.11 4.07 -26.72
CA GLU A 343 15.06 2.98 -26.43
C GLU A 343 14.45 1.99 -25.44
N LEU A 344 13.87 2.49 -24.35
CA LEU A 344 13.25 1.65 -23.33
C LEU A 344 12.06 0.87 -23.92
N ALA A 345 11.17 1.53 -24.67
CA ALA A 345 10.04 0.89 -25.34
C ALA A 345 10.49 -0.20 -26.33
N SER A 346 11.57 0.06 -27.09
CA SER A 346 12.14 -0.92 -28.02
C SER A 346 12.73 -2.12 -27.29
N THR A 347 13.46 -1.89 -26.19
CA THR A 347 14.05 -2.97 -25.38
C THR A 347 12.99 -3.84 -24.72
N LEU A 348 11.89 -3.23 -24.27
CA LEU A 348 10.76 -3.92 -23.63
C LEU A 348 9.77 -4.53 -24.62
N GLY A 349 9.86 -4.18 -25.91
CA GLY A 349 8.94 -4.65 -26.94
C GLY A 349 7.50 -4.13 -26.75
N CYS A 350 7.34 -2.89 -26.27
CA CYS A 350 6.02 -2.35 -25.89
C CYS A 350 5.71 -1.00 -26.53
N SER A 351 4.46 -0.55 -26.38
CA SER A 351 4.02 0.76 -26.91
C SER A 351 4.68 1.92 -26.15
N ALA A 352 5.41 2.78 -26.85
CA ALA A 352 6.02 3.97 -26.27
C ALA A 352 4.99 4.92 -25.61
N SER A 353 3.78 5.03 -26.17
CA SER A 353 2.73 5.91 -25.60
C SER A 353 2.16 5.36 -24.29
N HIS A 354 1.97 4.04 -24.18
CA HIS A 354 1.54 3.41 -22.95
C HIS A 354 2.66 3.42 -21.90
N LEU A 355 3.89 3.09 -22.31
CA LEU A 355 5.04 3.14 -21.43
C LEU A 355 5.28 4.54 -20.87
N HIS A 356 5.10 5.59 -21.67
CA HIS A 356 5.21 6.98 -21.21
C HIS A 356 4.27 7.29 -20.05
N ARG A 357 3.03 6.81 -20.11
CA ARG A 357 2.02 7.02 -19.05
C ARG A 357 2.43 6.33 -17.75
N ILE A 358 2.96 5.11 -17.83
CA ILE A 358 3.52 4.39 -16.67
C ILE A 358 4.76 5.10 -16.12
N MET A 359 5.72 5.44 -16.98
CA MET A 359 6.95 6.11 -16.56
C MET A 359 6.66 7.47 -15.92
N ARG A 360 5.69 8.23 -16.44
CA ARG A 360 5.24 9.49 -15.81
C ARG A 360 4.75 9.26 -14.38
N PHE A 361 3.94 8.23 -14.16
CA PHE A 361 3.48 7.87 -12.81
C PHE A 361 4.66 7.48 -11.91
N LEU A 362 5.53 6.57 -12.38
CA LEU A 362 6.65 6.07 -11.59
C LEU A 362 7.68 7.17 -11.28
N VAL A 363 7.93 8.09 -12.20
CA VAL A 363 8.81 9.25 -12.00
C VAL A 363 8.19 10.23 -11.00
N HIS A 364 6.89 10.50 -11.11
CA HIS A 364 6.17 11.36 -10.15
C HIS A 364 6.20 10.78 -8.74
N ARG A 365 6.22 9.45 -8.59
CA ARG A 365 6.38 8.76 -7.31
C ARG A 365 7.84 8.65 -6.83
N GLY A 366 8.79 9.20 -7.58
CA GLY A 366 10.23 9.10 -7.27
C GLY A 366 10.80 7.69 -7.40
N ILE A 367 10.05 6.75 -7.99
CA ILE A 367 10.52 5.37 -8.22
C ILE A 367 11.60 5.39 -9.31
N PHE A 368 11.37 6.08 -10.42
CA PHE A 368 12.41 6.36 -11.41
C PHE A 368 12.73 7.84 -11.45
N LYS A 369 13.87 8.20 -12.03
CA LYS A 369 14.25 9.60 -12.23
C LYS A 369 14.23 9.95 -13.71
N GLU A 370 13.51 11.01 -14.06
CA GLU A 370 13.59 11.63 -15.38
C GLU A 370 14.59 12.78 -15.35
N THR A 371 15.50 12.81 -16.32
CA THR A 371 16.45 13.91 -16.49
C THR A 371 16.26 14.53 -17.85
N ALA A 372 15.98 15.84 -17.86
CA ALA A 372 15.93 16.62 -19.10
C ALA A 372 17.34 16.67 -19.70
N THR A 373 17.43 16.39 -20.99
CA THR A 373 18.68 16.49 -21.74
C THR A 373 18.97 17.95 -22.07
N ASN A 374 20.22 18.40 -21.87
CA ASN A 374 20.66 19.78 -22.16
C ASN A 374 20.69 20.13 -23.66
N ILE A 375 20.36 19.19 -24.54
CA ILE A 375 20.28 19.40 -25.98
C ILE A 375 18.84 19.77 -26.32
N VAL A 376 18.63 20.98 -26.82
CA VAL A 376 17.34 21.45 -27.32
C VAL A 376 16.91 20.49 -28.44
N GLN A 377 15.85 19.68 -28.19
CA GLN A 377 15.22 18.65 -29.04
C GLN A 377 15.47 17.17 -28.69
N SER A 378 16.32 16.81 -27.71
CA SER A 378 16.39 15.39 -27.30
C SER A 378 15.30 15.02 -26.29
N SER A 379 14.82 13.78 -26.38
CA SER A 379 13.87 13.22 -25.43
C SER A 379 14.51 13.09 -24.04
N PRO A 380 13.73 13.27 -22.96
CA PRO A 380 14.22 13.03 -21.61
C PRO A 380 14.68 11.57 -21.47
N THR A 381 15.65 11.36 -20.57
CA THR A 381 16.19 10.03 -20.24
C THR A 381 15.73 9.61 -18.85
N TYR A 382 15.45 8.32 -18.68
CA TYR A 382 15.08 7.70 -17.41
C TYR A 382 16.26 6.94 -16.81
N SER A 383 16.46 7.10 -15.50
CA SER A 383 17.48 6.39 -14.74
C SER A 383 16.89 5.74 -13.50
N GLN A 384 17.58 4.72 -13.00
CA GLN A 384 17.30 4.07 -11.73
C GLN A 384 17.41 5.05 -10.54
N THR A 385 16.59 4.84 -9.52
CA THR A 385 16.76 5.34 -8.15
C THR A 385 17.04 4.15 -7.23
N PRO A 386 17.39 4.38 -5.94
CA PRO A 386 17.43 3.29 -4.97
C PRO A 386 16.12 2.47 -4.90
N LEU A 387 14.96 3.11 -5.05
CA LEU A 387 13.65 2.45 -4.97
C LEU A 387 13.35 1.59 -6.21
N SER A 388 13.60 2.08 -7.43
CA SER A 388 13.39 1.26 -8.63
C SER A 388 14.31 0.04 -8.72
N ARG A 389 15.50 0.08 -8.10
CA ARG A 389 16.37 -1.11 -8.02
C ARG A 389 15.76 -2.23 -7.18
N LEU A 390 14.92 -1.90 -6.20
CA LEU A 390 14.15 -2.91 -5.46
C LEU A 390 13.07 -3.57 -6.34
N LEU A 391 12.72 -2.99 -7.49
CA LEU A 391 11.71 -3.52 -8.42
C LEU A 391 12.29 -4.46 -9.49
N MET A 392 13.60 -4.71 -9.50
CA MET A 392 14.19 -5.67 -10.43
C MET A 392 13.55 -7.05 -10.26
N ARG A 393 13.46 -7.85 -11.32
CA ARG A 393 12.86 -9.19 -11.26
C ARG A 393 13.67 -10.16 -10.39
N SER A 394 14.98 -9.93 -10.30
CA SER A 394 15.91 -10.74 -9.51
C SER A 394 17.09 -9.89 -9.03
N GLY A 395 17.85 -10.39 -8.06
CA GLY A 395 19.04 -9.73 -7.54
C GLY A 395 19.07 -9.68 -6.01
N GLN A 396 20.24 -9.38 -5.45
CA GLN A 396 20.48 -9.41 -4.01
C GLN A 396 19.54 -8.48 -3.23
N HIS A 397 19.14 -7.35 -3.80
CA HIS A 397 18.28 -6.38 -3.16
C HIS A 397 16.88 -6.28 -3.78
N SER A 398 16.50 -7.21 -4.65
CA SER A 398 15.17 -7.20 -5.28
C SER A 398 14.07 -7.60 -4.29
N MET A 399 12.96 -6.85 -4.34
CA MET A 399 11.66 -7.12 -3.72
C MET A 399 10.59 -7.49 -4.78
N GLY A 400 10.99 -7.67 -6.04
CA GLY A 400 10.09 -7.95 -7.16
C GLY A 400 9.22 -9.19 -6.94
N SER A 401 9.78 -10.29 -6.43
CA SER A 401 9.01 -11.50 -6.13
C SER A 401 7.93 -11.28 -5.07
N PHE A 402 8.20 -10.44 -4.06
CA PHE A 402 7.23 -10.12 -3.01
C PHE A 402 6.07 -9.30 -3.58
N ILE A 403 6.36 -8.28 -4.39
CA ILE A 403 5.33 -7.48 -5.08
C ILE A 403 4.46 -8.37 -5.97
N LEU A 404 5.08 -9.32 -6.69
CA LEU A 404 4.33 -10.24 -7.54
C LEU A 404 3.44 -11.18 -6.72
N LEU A 405 3.95 -11.74 -5.61
CA LEU A 405 3.18 -12.59 -4.71
C LEU A 405 1.93 -11.87 -4.20
N GLU A 406 2.10 -10.73 -3.53
CA GLU A 406 0.99 -9.99 -2.91
C GLU A 406 -0.02 -9.45 -3.92
N SER A 407 0.36 -9.40 -5.19
CA SER A 407 -0.49 -8.98 -6.30
C SER A 407 -1.11 -10.14 -7.09
N LEU A 408 -0.91 -11.39 -6.68
CA LEU A 408 -1.56 -12.55 -7.30
C LEU A 408 -3.06 -12.55 -7.00
N PRO A 409 -3.92 -12.98 -7.95
CA PRO A 409 -5.35 -13.12 -7.71
C PRO A 409 -5.73 -13.88 -6.41
N PRO A 410 -5.16 -15.07 -6.09
CA PRO A 410 -5.45 -15.76 -4.83
C PRO A 410 -5.00 -15.00 -3.58
N MET A 411 -4.03 -14.09 -3.69
CA MET A 411 -3.58 -13.21 -2.59
C MET A 411 -4.47 -11.97 -2.46
N LEU A 412 -5.05 -11.48 -3.56
CA LEU A 412 -5.96 -10.33 -3.56
C LEU A 412 -7.41 -10.70 -3.18
N ALA A 413 -7.86 -11.90 -3.52
CA ALA A 413 -9.21 -12.38 -3.25
C ALA A 413 -9.67 -12.30 -1.76
N PRO A 414 -8.84 -12.67 -0.75
CA PRO A 414 -9.22 -12.65 0.67
C PRO A 414 -9.66 -11.26 1.15
N TRP A 415 -9.04 -10.22 0.60
CA TRP A 415 -9.27 -8.84 1.00
C TRP A 415 -10.68 -8.33 0.64
N HIS A 416 -11.35 -8.96 -0.33
CA HIS A 416 -12.75 -8.66 -0.61
C HIS A 416 -13.68 -9.06 0.54
N GLY A 417 -13.30 -10.10 1.31
CA GLY A 417 -14.04 -10.65 2.45
C GLY A 417 -13.57 -10.18 3.83
N LEU A 418 -12.72 -9.14 3.91
CA LEU A 418 -12.15 -8.66 5.17
C LEU A 418 -13.24 -8.23 6.18
N SER A 419 -14.30 -7.55 5.75
CA SER A 419 -15.44 -7.17 6.60
C SER A 419 -16.17 -8.39 7.17
N SER A 420 -16.40 -9.43 6.36
CA SER A 420 -16.99 -10.70 6.81
C SER A 420 -16.11 -11.42 7.82
N ARG A 421 -14.78 -11.36 7.67
CA ARG A 421 -13.84 -11.89 8.67
C ARG A 421 -13.97 -11.18 10.02
N VAL A 422 -14.15 -9.86 10.01
CA VAL A 422 -14.36 -9.07 11.23
C VAL A 422 -15.70 -9.45 11.91
N GLN A 423 -16.75 -9.72 11.13
CA GLN A 423 -18.06 -10.15 11.62
C GLN A 423 -18.09 -11.56 12.27
N GLY A 424 -16.99 -12.31 12.19
CA GLY A 424 -16.86 -13.59 12.89
C GLY A 424 -17.08 -14.82 12.00
N GLY A 425 -16.74 -14.76 10.71
CA GLY A 425 -16.68 -15.96 9.87
C GLY A 425 -15.75 -17.04 10.46
N ASP A 426 -16.19 -18.30 10.43
CA ASP A 426 -15.49 -19.43 11.06
C ASP A 426 -14.13 -19.75 10.40
N SER A 427 -14.01 -19.50 9.09
CA SER A 427 -12.77 -19.68 8.31
C SER A 427 -11.96 -18.38 8.20
N SER A 428 -10.68 -18.49 7.78
CA SER A 428 -9.92 -17.31 7.35
C SER A 428 -10.56 -16.69 6.09
N ALA A 429 -10.29 -15.41 5.83
CA ALA A 429 -10.74 -14.79 4.59
C ALA A 429 -10.09 -15.44 3.36
N PHE A 430 -8.86 -15.94 3.51
CA PHE A 430 -8.16 -16.67 2.47
C PHE A 430 -8.83 -18.00 2.13
N GLU A 431 -9.15 -18.80 3.14
CA GLU A 431 -9.84 -20.07 2.96
C GLU A 431 -11.24 -19.87 2.36
N ALA A 432 -11.97 -18.84 2.81
CA ALA A 432 -13.26 -18.51 2.22
C ALA A 432 -13.18 -18.16 0.72
N ALA A 433 -12.07 -17.56 0.29
CA ALA A 433 -11.86 -17.12 -1.10
C ALA A 433 -11.26 -18.21 -1.99
N ASN A 434 -10.35 -19.03 -1.45
CA ASN A 434 -9.53 -19.98 -2.21
C ASN A 434 -9.89 -21.46 -1.96
N GLY A 435 -10.74 -21.75 -0.96
CA GLY A 435 -11.24 -23.09 -0.63
C GLY A 435 -10.36 -23.90 0.34
N GLU A 436 -9.13 -23.45 0.58
CA GLU A 436 -8.15 -24.10 1.48
C GLU A 436 -7.39 -23.02 2.27
N ASP A 437 -6.82 -23.38 3.43
CA ASP A 437 -5.94 -22.48 4.16
C ASP A 437 -4.67 -22.16 3.36
N TYR A 438 -3.99 -21.08 3.74
CA TYR A 438 -2.84 -20.53 3.02
C TYR A 438 -1.73 -21.57 2.74
N TRP A 439 -1.41 -22.41 3.72
CA TRP A 439 -0.32 -23.39 3.61
C TRP A 439 -0.73 -24.61 2.79
N SER A 440 -1.95 -25.12 2.99
CA SER A 440 -2.49 -26.20 2.15
C SER A 440 -2.60 -25.78 0.69
N TYR A 441 -3.07 -24.55 0.43
CA TYR A 441 -3.15 -24.00 -0.91
C TYR A 441 -1.77 -23.89 -1.56
N ALA A 442 -0.76 -23.42 -0.83
CA ALA A 442 0.62 -23.37 -1.33
C ALA A 442 1.12 -24.77 -1.70
N ALA A 443 0.94 -25.76 -0.82
CA ALA A 443 1.35 -27.14 -1.06
C ALA A 443 0.66 -27.75 -2.30
N ALA A 444 -0.61 -27.43 -2.53
CA ALA A 444 -1.37 -27.88 -3.71
C ALA A 444 -0.98 -27.15 -5.01
N ASN A 445 -0.33 -25.98 -4.92
CA ASN A 445 -0.01 -25.11 -6.06
C ASN A 445 1.51 -24.81 -6.14
N PRO A 446 2.32 -25.68 -6.76
CA PRO A 446 3.79 -25.56 -6.76
C PRO A 446 4.33 -24.22 -7.28
N ALA A 447 3.67 -23.61 -8.26
CA ALA A 447 4.08 -22.29 -8.77
C ALA A 447 3.86 -21.16 -7.75
N VAL A 448 2.79 -21.24 -6.95
CA VAL A 448 2.53 -20.30 -5.87
C VAL A 448 3.51 -20.56 -4.72
N ASN A 449 3.73 -21.82 -4.35
CA ASN A 449 4.73 -22.20 -3.35
C ASN A 449 6.13 -21.65 -3.68
N GLN A 450 6.56 -21.82 -4.93
CA GLN A 450 7.85 -21.29 -5.37
C GLN A 450 7.92 -19.77 -5.23
N LEU A 451 6.84 -19.06 -5.60
CA LEU A 451 6.81 -17.60 -5.47
C LEU A 451 6.78 -17.13 -4.01
N ILE A 452 6.12 -17.87 -3.11
CA ILE A 452 6.17 -17.65 -1.65
C ILE A 452 7.61 -17.78 -1.17
N ASN A 453 8.30 -18.87 -1.52
CA ASN A 453 9.69 -19.09 -1.16
C ASN A 453 10.62 -17.99 -1.69
N ASP A 454 10.39 -17.50 -2.91
CA ASP A 454 11.18 -16.42 -3.50
C ASP A 454 10.89 -15.07 -2.83
N ALA A 455 9.63 -14.79 -2.47
CA ALA A 455 9.22 -13.59 -1.73
C ALA A 455 9.81 -13.57 -0.32
N MET A 456 9.73 -14.69 0.42
CA MET A 456 10.35 -14.82 1.74
C MET A 456 11.86 -14.68 1.66
N ALA A 457 12.49 -15.18 0.61
CA ALA A 457 13.92 -14.94 0.37
C ALA A 457 14.24 -13.45 0.12
N CYS A 458 13.34 -12.66 -0.49
CA CYS A 458 13.49 -11.20 -0.59
C CYS A 458 13.50 -10.53 0.79
N ASN A 459 12.52 -10.90 1.64
CA ASN A 459 12.43 -10.41 3.02
C ASN A 459 13.67 -10.79 3.85
N ALA A 460 14.12 -12.04 3.74
CA ALA A 460 15.31 -12.54 4.41
C ALA A 460 16.56 -11.73 4.06
N ARG A 461 16.75 -11.38 2.78
CA ARG A 461 17.92 -10.57 2.35
C ARG A 461 17.95 -9.20 3.01
N LEU A 462 16.80 -8.56 3.18
CA LEU A 462 16.74 -7.26 3.87
C LEU A 462 17.00 -7.40 5.38
N ASN A 463 16.39 -8.39 6.02
CA ASN A 463 16.42 -8.53 7.48
C ASN A 463 17.74 -9.11 7.98
N VAL A 464 18.28 -10.12 7.31
CA VAL A 464 19.55 -10.76 7.72
C VAL A 464 20.73 -9.80 7.55
N ASP A 465 20.74 -8.97 6.50
CA ASP A 465 21.75 -7.91 6.35
C ASP A 465 21.73 -6.95 7.55
N ALA A 466 20.54 -6.56 8.02
CA ALA A 466 20.38 -5.69 9.19
C ALA A 466 20.77 -6.37 10.51
N ILE A 467 20.44 -7.65 10.68
CA ILE A 467 20.84 -8.46 11.84
C ILE A 467 22.36 -8.61 11.88
N VAL A 468 22.97 -8.95 10.74
CA VAL A 468 24.43 -9.09 10.62
C VAL A 468 25.11 -7.75 10.89
N ASP A 469 24.54 -6.61 10.51
CA ASP A 469 25.15 -5.31 10.83
C ASP A 469 25.05 -4.96 12.33
N LYS A 470 23.84 -5.04 12.89
CA LYS A 470 23.52 -4.47 14.22
C LYS A 470 23.60 -5.44 15.39
N CYS A 471 23.62 -6.74 15.12
CA CYS A 471 23.38 -7.79 16.11
C CYS A 471 24.41 -8.93 16.01
N LYS A 472 25.65 -8.63 15.58
CA LYS A 472 26.75 -9.63 15.48
C LYS A 472 27.04 -10.35 16.79
N ASP A 473 26.85 -9.65 17.91
CA ASP A 473 27.06 -10.20 19.25
C ASP A 473 26.11 -11.36 19.57
N LEU A 474 24.95 -11.43 18.91
CA LEU A 474 23.99 -12.52 19.11
C LEU A 474 24.54 -13.90 18.81
N PHE A 475 25.51 -13.98 17.89
CA PHE A 475 26.06 -15.22 17.35
C PHE A 475 27.47 -15.54 17.89
N GLN A 476 28.00 -14.71 18.81
CA GLN A 476 29.29 -14.96 19.44
C GLN A 476 29.22 -16.17 20.38
N GLY A 477 30.12 -17.13 20.18
CA GLY A 477 30.18 -18.34 21.01
C GLY A 477 29.07 -19.35 20.73
N VAL A 478 28.27 -19.15 19.69
CA VAL A 478 27.26 -20.10 19.21
C VAL A 478 27.93 -21.09 18.25
N GLU A 479 27.71 -22.39 18.44
CA GLU A 479 28.25 -23.42 17.54
C GLU A 479 27.19 -23.97 16.58
N THR A 480 25.94 -24.06 17.03
CA THR A 480 24.82 -24.63 16.27
C THR A 480 23.59 -23.72 16.31
N VAL A 481 22.99 -23.49 15.14
CA VAL A 481 21.74 -22.73 14.98
C VAL A 481 20.74 -23.59 14.21
N VAL A 482 19.50 -23.67 14.68
CA VAL A 482 18.37 -24.19 13.88
C VAL A 482 17.47 -23.03 13.46
N ASP A 483 17.16 -22.92 12.18
CA ASP A 483 16.19 -21.98 11.60
C ASP A 483 14.86 -22.71 11.44
N VAL A 484 13.88 -22.40 12.29
CA VAL A 484 12.56 -23.04 12.31
C VAL A 484 11.61 -22.26 11.42
N GLY A 485 11.01 -22.94 10.43
CA GLY A 485 10.31 -22.28 9.34
C GLY A 485 11.29 -21.61 8.36
N GLY A 486 12.49 -22.18 8.20
CA GLY A 486 13.58 -21.56 7.44
C GLY A 486 13.37 -21.58 5.91
N GLY A 487 12.28 -22.17 5.42
CA GLY A 487 11.89 -22.20 4.03
C GLY A 487 12.94 -22.86 3.14
N ASN A 488 13.29 -22.17 2.05
CA ASN A 488 14.31 -22.64 1.11
C ASN A 488 15.77 -22.52 1.62
N GLY A 489 15.97 -22.18 2.89
CA GLY A 489 17.28 -22.08 3.56
C GLY A 489 18.05 -20.79 3.27
N THR A 490 17.46 -19.81 2.60
CA THR A 490 18.15 -18.55 2.25
C THR A 490 18.67 -17.83 3.50
N THR A 491 17.87 -17.75 4.57
CA THR A 491 18.23 -17.10 5.83
C THR A 491 19.45 -17.77 6.47
N MET A 492 19.37 -19.09 6.68
CA MET A 492 20.47 -19.86 7.25
C MET A 492 21.74 -19.78 6.38
N GLY A 493 21.62 -19.85 5.05
CA GLY A 493 22.75 -19.70 4.14
C GLY A 493 23.44 -18.33 4.25
N MET A 494 22.67 -17.26 4.46
CA MET A 494 23.22 -15.92 4.72
C MET A 494 23.90 -15.83 6.09
N LEU A 495 23.31 -16.42 7.14
CA LEU A 495 23.87 -16.42 8.48
C LEU A 495 25.21 -17.16 8.54
N ILE A 496 25.33 -18.37 7.97
CA ILE A 496 26.60 -19.10 7.97
C ILE A 496 27.66 -18.37 7.14
N LYS A 497 27.28 -17.74 6.03
CA LYS A 497 28.22 -16.91 5.26
C LYS A 497 28.78 -15.76 6.09
N ALA A 498 27.96 -15.15 6.94
CA ALA A 498 28.38 -14.07 7.84
C ALA A 498 29.14 -14.59 9.08
N PHE A 499 28.82 -15.80 9.55
CA PHE A 499 29.36 -16.43 10.76
C PHE A 499 29.86 -17.86 10.46
N PRO A 500 31.01 -18.03 9.77
CA PRO A 500 31.41 -19.31 9.19
C PRO A 500 31.75 -20.43 10.20
N TRP A 501 31.81 -20.11 11.50
CA TRP A 501 32.03 -21.10 12.56
C TRP A 501 30.74 -21.82 12.98
N ILE A 502 29.58 -21.31 12.59
CA ILE A 502 28.27 -21.87 12.94
C ILE A 502 27.93 -23.03 12.00
N ARG A 503 27.47 -24.14 12.56
CA ARG A 503 26.76 -25.19 11.82
C ARG A 503 25.26 -24.89 11.85
N GLY A 504 24.63 -24.85 10.69
CA GLY A 504 23.21 -24.53 10.58
C GLY A 504 22.34 -25.73 10.30
N ILE A 505 21.12 -25.69 10.82
CA ILE A 505 20.04 -26.61 10.48
C ILE A 505 18.91 -25.75 9.90
N ASN A 506 18.53 -25.98 8.65
CA ASN A 506 17.33 -25.40 8.06
C ASN A 506 16.16 -26.38 8.27
N PHE A 507 15.15 -25.98 9.04
CA PHE A 507 14.04 -26.84 9.45
C PHE A 507 12.70 -26.30 8.97
N ASP A 508 11.99 -27.08 8.18
CA ASP A 508 10.68 -26.74 7.62
C ASP A 508 9.86 -28.00 7.30
N LEU A 509 8.65 -27.83 6.76
CA LEU A 509 7.81 -28.92 6.29
C LEU A 509 8.53 -29.77 5.24
N PRO A 510 8.31 -31.10 5.19
CA PRO A 510 9.02 -31.98 4.28
C PRO A 510 8.94 -31.57 2.80
N HIS A 511 7.80 -31.05 2.35
CA HIS A 511 7.63 -30.63 0.96
C HIS A 511 8.43 -29.36 0.63
N VAL A 512 8.60 -28.44 1.58
CA VAL A 512 9.39 -27.22 1.42
C VAL A 512 10.89 -27.56 1.39
N ILE A 513 11.31 -28.45 2.30
CA ILE A 513 12.70 -28.91 2.37
C ILE A 513 13.16 -29.63 1.11
N ASN A 514 12.27 -30.38 0.44
CA ASN A 514 12.60 -31.02 -0.82
C ASN A 514 12.99 -30.02 -1.94
N ASP A 515 12.50 -28.79 -1.86
CA ASP A 515 12.80 -27.70 -2.80
C ASP A 515 13.86 -26.71 -2.25
N ALA A 516 14.39 -26.97 -1.05
CA ALA A 516 15.37 -26.09 -0.41
C ALA A 516 16.74 -26.15 -1.10
N LYS A 517 17.46 -25.04 -1.05
CA LYS A 517 18.82 -24.94 -1.61
C LYS A 517 19.80 -25.66 -0.71
N GLU A 518 20.82 -26.27 -1.33
CA GLU A 518 21.96 -26.80 -0.59
C GLU A 518 22.98 -25.69 -0.34
N PHE A 519 23.37 -25.53 0.93
CA PHE A 519 24.43 -24.62 1.35
C PHE A 519 25.48 -25.39 2.15
N GLU A 520 26.76 -25.14 1.88
CA GLU A 520 27.84 -25.75 2.66
C GLU A 520 27.73 -25.33 4.13
N GLY A 521 27.74 -26.31 5.05
CA GLY A 521 27.56 -26.08 6.48
C GLY A 521 26.10 -26.02 6.96
N VAL A 522 25.12 -26.16 6.06
CA VAL A 522 23.68 -26.25 6.38
C VAL A 522 23.16 -27.66 6.17
N GLU A 523 22.49 -28.21 7.18
CA GLU A 523 21.69 -29.44 7.07
C GLU A 523 20.22 -29.09 6.87
N ASN A 524 19.59 -29.61 5.81
CA ASN A 524 18.16 -29.44 5.54
C ASN A 524 17.36 -30.58 6.20
N VAL A 525 16.42 -30.25 7.10
CA VAL A 525 15.67 -31.23 7.90
C VAL A 525 14.17 -30.99 7.77
N GLY A 526 13.44 -31.99 7.26
CA GLY A 526 11.98 -31.95 7.17
C GLY A 526 11.30 -32.36 8.47
N GLY A 527 10.28 -31.62 8.92
CA GLY A 527 9.45 -31.99 10.06
C GLY A 527 8.34 -30.99 10.35
N ASP A 528 7.75 -31.10 11.55
CA ASP A 528 6.71 -30.20 12.05
C ASP A 528 7.15 -29.57 13.39
N MET A 529 7.17 -28.24 13.44
CA MET A 529 7.55 -27.48 14.63
C MET A 529 6.59 -27.64 15.81
N PHE A 530 5.34 -28.05 15.57
CA PHE A 530 4.38 -28.38 16.62
C PHE A 530 4.70 -29.71 17.31
N ASP A 531 5.39 -30.61 16.61
CA ASP A 531 5.81 -31.91 17.13
C ASP A 531 7.17 -31.84 17.83
N SER A 532 8.21 -31.40 17.11
CA SER A 532 9.59 -31.32 17.62
C SER A 532 10.46 -30.36 16.81
N VAL A 533 11.43 -29.73 17.48
CA VAL A 533 12.45 -28.89 16.84
C VAL A 533 13.83 -29.55 17.02
N PRO A 534 14.69 -29.60 15.98
CA PRO A 534 16.06 -30.11 16.10
C PRO A 534 16.87 -29.39 17.18
N LYS A 535 17.71 -30.13 17.91
CA LYS A 535 18.53 -29.56 18.99
C LYS A 535 19.65 -28.67 18.44
N ALA A 536 19.80 -27.48 19.02
CA ALA A 536 20.85 -26.52 18.70
C ALA A 536 21.12 -25.58 19.88
N ASP A 537 22.23 -24.87 19.89
CA ASP A 537 22.51 -23.84 20.91
C ASP A 537 21.52 -22.68 20.81
N VAL A 538 21.10 -22.35 19.59
CA VAL A 538 20.15 -21.28 19.30
C VAL A 538 19.06 -21.79 18.37
N VAL A 539 17.81 -21.49 18.71
CA VAL A 539 16.68 -21.58 17.78
C VAL A 539 16.46 -20.18 17.20
N PHE A 540 16.49 -20.05 15.89
CA PHE A 540 16.20 -18.85 15.14
C PHE A 540 14.83 -19.02 14.47
N ILE A 541 13.98 -17.99 14.56
CA ILE A 541 12.63 -17.98 14.01
C ILE A 541 12.39 -16.62 13.38
N MET A 542 12.08 -16.54 12.09
CA MET A 542 11.86 -15.26 11.41
C MET A 542 10.62 -15.33 10.53
N SER A 543 9.67 -14.43 10.74
CA SER A 543 8.41 -14.39 9.97
C SER A 543 7.67 -15.73 10.02
N VAL A 544 7.48 -16.24 11.25
CA VAL A 544 6.74 -17.49 11.49
C VAL A 544 5.71 -17.32 12.59
N LEU A 545 6.10 -16.79 13.76
CA LEU A 545 5.16 -16.71 14.90
C LEU A 545 4.03 -15.69 14.64
N HIS A 546 4.20 -14.78 13.69
CA HIS A 546 3.12 -13.90 13.25
C HIS A 546 1.98 -14.59 12.49
N ASP A 547 2.19 -15.79 11.94
CA ASP A 547 1.16 -16.55 11.23
C ASP A 547 0.16 -17.22 12.17
N TRP A 548 0.49 -17.28 13.46
CA TRP A 548 -0.17 -18.11 14.45
C TRP A 548 -0.77 -17.29 15.59
N GLY A 549 -1.83 -17.85 16.20
CA GLY A 549 -2.45 -17.33 17.40
C GLY A 549 -1.56 -17.52 18.63
N ASP A 550 -1.96 -16.91 19.74
CA ASP A 550 -1.14 -16.94 20.96
C ASP A 550 -0.98 -18.36 21.52
N GLU A 551 -2.01 -19.20 21.45
CA GLU A 551 -1.96 -20.58 21.92
C GLU A 551 -1.00 -21.45 21.11
N GLU A 552 -1.03 -21.31 19.78
CA GLU A 552 -0.12 -21.97 18.84
C GLU A 552 1.32 -21.50 19.04
N CYS A 553 1.55 -20.19 19.14
CA CYS A 553 2.86 -19.63 19.42
C CYS A 553 3.45 -20.20 20.72
N ILE A 554 2.65 -20.28 21.79
CA ILE A 554 3.10 -20.85 23.07
C ILE A 554 3.50 -22.33 22.90
N LYS A 555 2.78 -23.11 22.10
CA LYS A 555 3.13 -24.51 21.80
C LYS A 555 4.48 -24.61 21.08
N VAL A 556 4.66 -23.83 20.01
CA VAL A 556 5.92 -23.80 19.23
C VAL A 556 7.08 -23.33 20.11
N LEU A 557 6.91 -22.26 20.88
CA LEU A 557 7.94 -21.73 21.77
C LEU A 557 8.35 -22.73 22.86
N LYS A 558 7.43 -23.56 23.36
CA LYS A 558 7.78 -24.66 24.27
C LYS A 558 8.65 -25.72 23.59
N LYS A 559 8.36 -26.08 22.34
CA LYS A 559 9.23 -26.97 21.54
C LYS A 559 10.60 -26.37 21.27
N CYS A 560 10.66 -25.08 21.01
CA CYS A 560 11.92 -24.36 20.87
C CYS A 560 12.73 -24.35 22.17
N LYS A 561 12.05 -24.18 23.32
CA LYS A 561 12.67 -24.27 24.65
C LYS A 561 13.25 -25.66 24.92
N GLU A 562 12.56 -26.73 24.52
CA GLU A 562 13.04 -28.12 24.64
C GLU A 562 14.27 -28.42 23.76
N ALA A 563 14.45 -27.66 22.67
CA ALA A 563 15.52 -27.86 21.70
C ALA A 563 16.85 -27.18 22.09
N ILE A 564 16.84 -26.24 23.04
CA ILE A 564 18.01 -25.46 23.45
C ILE A 564 18.60 -25.90 24.80
N PRO A 565 19.91 -25.70 25.06
CA PRO A 565 20.51 -25.93 26.38
C PRO A 565 19.97 -24.97 27.45
N GLU A 566 19.67 -25.45 28.64
CA GLU A 566 19.08 -24.64 29.73
C GLU A 566 19.99 -23.49 30.21
N GLU A 567 21.31 -23.71 30.28
CA GLU A 567 22.23 -22.72 30.87
C GLU A 567 22.67 -21.61 29.90
N LYS A 568 22.70 -21.88 28.58
CA LYS A 568 23.30 -20.99 27.57
C LYS A 568 22.45 -20.80 26.31
N GLY A 569 21.41 -21.61 26.15
CA GLY A 569 20.55 -21.57 24.98
C GLY A 569 19.67 -20.34 24.96
N LYS A 570 19.24 -19.96 23.77
CA LYS A 570 18.26 -18.89 23.57
C LYS A 570 17.45 -19.12 22.31
N VAL A 571 16.25 -18.53 22.29
CA VAL A 571 15.46 -18.39 21.07
C VAL A 571 15.63 -16.95 20.57
N ILE A 572 15.95 -16.80 19.28
CA ILE A 572 15.99 -15.52 18.57
C ILE A 572 14.77 -15.48 17.66
N ILE A 573 13.86 -14.55 17.92
CA ILE A 573 12.66 -14.31 17.11
C ILE A 573 12.87 -13.02 16.34
N VAL A 574 12.51 -13.02 15.06
CA VAL A 574 12.59 -11.84 14.17
C VAL A 574 11.21 -11.62 13.57
N ASP A 575 10.40 -10.83 14.26
CA ASP A 575 9.02 -10.49 13.88
C ASP A 575 8.72 -9.02 14.22
N ALA A 576 7.64 -8.47 13.68
CA ALA A 576 7.28 -7.09 13.95
C ALA A 576 6.82 -6.90 15.40
N VAL A 577 7.19 -5.75 15.96
CA VAL A 577 6.69 -5.28 17.25
C VAL A 577 5.90 -4.01 16.98
N ILE A 578 4.60 -4.06 17.25
CA ILE A 578 3.73 -2.90 17.12
C ILE A 578 3.81 -2.08 18.41
N GLU A 579 4.35 -0.87 18.29
CA GLU A 579 4.33 0.09 19.39
C GLU A 579 3.00 0.86 19.42
N ASN A 580 2.58 1.28 20.62
CA ASN A 580 1.38 2.11 20.75
C ASN A 580 1.76 3.59 20.55
N GLU A 581 0.83 4.42 20.04
CA GLU A 581 0.99 5.81 19.56
C GLU A 581 1.84 6.81 20.38
N LYS A 582 2.18 6.49 21.63
CA LYS A 582 3.05 7.34 22.47
C LYS A 582 4.53 7.22 22.13
N GLU A 583 4.91 6.23 21.34
CA GLU A 583 6.25 6.00 20.83
C GLU A 583 6.15 6.06 19.30
N LYS A 584 6.00 7.27 18.74
CA LYS A 584 6.22 7.43 17.30
C LYS A 584 7.71 7.20 17.07
N GLU A 585 8.07 6.01 16.62
CA GLU A 585 9.44 5.75 16.17
C GLU A 585 9.79 6.73 15.05
N GLU A 586 11.01 7.26 15.12
CA GLU A 586 11.60 8.09 14.07
C GLU A 586 12.00 7.24 12.83
N ASP A 587 11.71 5.93 12.82
CA ASP A 587 12.17 4.99 11.79
C ASP A 587 11.28 4.91 10.54
N GLY A 588 10.04 5.41 10.61
CA GLY A 588 9.08 5.42 9.51
C GLY A 588 8.43 4.07 9.16
N LEU A 589 8.59 3.03 9.99
CA LEU A 589 8.17 1.66 9.69
C LEU A 589 6.82 1.24 10.29
N SER A 590 6.23 2.05 11.17
CA SER A 590 4.93 1.74 11.81
C SER A 590 3.83 1.48 10.77
N ASP A 591 3.85 2.19 9.65
CA ASP A 591 2.96 1.99 8.50
C ASP A 591 3.04 0.57 7.94
N ALA A 592 4.26 0.05 7.76
CA ALA A 592 4.50 -1.29 7.23
C ALA A 592 4.07 -2.36 8.22
N ARG A 593 4.37 -2.19 9.52
CA ARG A 593 3.97 -3.12 10.59
C ARG A 593 2.45 -3.22 10.73
N LEU A 594 1.74 -2.10 10.64
CA LEU A 594 0.28 -2.11 10.68
C LEU A 594 -0.35 -2.73 9.43
N ARG A 595 0.24 -2.54 8.25
CA ARG A 595 -0.23 -3.22 7.03
C ARG A 595 -0.02 -4.73 7.12
N LEU A 596 1.15 -5.15 7.61
CA LEU A 596 1.47 -6.55 7.84
C LEU A 596 0.49 -7.19 8.83
N ASP A 597 0.11 -6.49 9.91
CA ASP A 597 -0.92 -6.99 10.82
C ASP A 597 -2.25 -7.28 10.13
N ILE A 598 -2.73 -6.38 9.28
CA ILE A 598 -3.99 -6.63 8.56
C ILE A 598 -3.79 -7.74 7.51
N ALA A 599 -2.61 -7.85 6.88
CA ALA A 599 -2.30 -8.96 5.98
C ALA A 599 -2.39 -10.31 6.70
N MET A 600 -1.90 -10.40 7.94
CA MET A 600 -2.07 -11.60 8.76
C MET A 600 -3.56 -11.91 9.00
N MET A 601 -4.41 -10.89 9.23
CA MET A 601 -5.86 -11.10 9.39
C MET A 601 -6.53 -11.62 8.10
N ALA A 602 -6.07 -11.17 6.93
CA ALA A 602 -6.63 -11.56 5.64
C ALA A 602 -6.17 -12.96 5.22
N HIS A 603 -4.89 -13.29 5.42
CA HIS A 603 -4.27 -14.51 4.90
C HIS A 603 -4.35 -15.70 5.84
N THR A 604 -4.33 -15.47 7.15
CA THR A 604 -4.21 -16.53 8.14
C THR A 604 -5.48 -16.66 8.98
N ILE A 605 -5.61 -17.78 9.71
CA ILE A 605 -6.75 -18.01 10.59
C ILE A 605 -6.60 -17.18 11.87
N THR A 606 -5.47 -17.28 12.55
CA THR A 606 -5.26 -16.66 13.87
C THR A 606 -4.07 -15.72 13.94
N GLY A 607 -3.33 -15.56 12.84
CA GLY A 607 -2.13 -14.75 12.77
C GLY A 607 -2.36 -13.26 13.01
N ARG A 608 -1.31 -12.64 13.54
CA ARG A 608 -1.33 -11.26 14.00
C ARG A 608 0.08 -10.76 14.26
N GLU A 609 0.24 -9.45 14.09
CA GLU A 609 1.39 -8.75 14.63
C GLU A 609 1.10 -8.31 16.07
N ARG A 610 2.11 -8.45 16.93
CA ARG A 610 1.97 -8.30 18.37
C ARG A 610 2.62 -7.01 18.86
N THR A 611 1.99 -6.43 19.85
CA THR A 611 2.60 -5.37 20.66
C THR A 611 3.65 -5.96 21.60
N MET A 612 4.53 -5.11 22.13
CA MET A 612 5.55 -5.54 23.10
C MET A 612 4.95 -6.30 24.30
N LYS A 613 3.79 -5.86 24.81
CA LYS A 613 3.08 -6.52 25.92
C LYS A 613 2.53 -7.90 25.54
N GLU A 614 2.11 -8.07 24.29
CA GLU A 614 1.59 -9.34 23.79
C GLU A 614 2.74 -10.33 23.56
N TRP A 615 3.89 -9.86 23.04
CA TRP A 615 5.13 -10.65 22.98
C TRP A 615 5.57 -11.11 24.37
N GLU A 616 5.65 -10.20 25.34
CA GLU A 616 6.00 -10.54 26.72
C GLU A 616 5.06 -11.60 27.31
N TYR A 617 3.75 -11.46 27.09
CA TYR A 617 2.76 -12.43 27.56
C TYR A 617 3.05 -13.83 27.01
N ILE A 618 3.18 -14.00 25.69
CA ILE A 618 3.38 -15.35 25.11
C ILE A 618 4.73 -15.96 25.49
N LEU A 619 5.78 -15.15 25.62
CA LEU A 619 7.10 -15.61 26.07
C LEU A 619 7.05 -16.13 27.50
N VAL A 620 6.40 -15.41 28.41
CA VAL A 620 6.22 -15.84 29.81
C VAL A 620 5.37 -17.11 29.89
N GLN A 621 4.28 -17.21 29.10
CA GLN A 621 3.46 -18.42 29.06
C GLN A 621 4.18 -19.64 28.47
N ALA A 622 5.14 -19.42 27.58
CA ALA A 622 6.04 -20.46 27.07
C ALA A 622 7.18 -20.81 28.03
N GLY A 623 7.30 -20.08 29.15
CA GLY A 623 8.26 -20.35 30.22
C GLY A 623 9.61 -19.66 30.01
N PHE A 624 9.71 -18.61 29.21
CA PHE A 624 10.91 -17.78 29.13
C PHE A 624 10.88 -16.69 30.20
N ASN A 625 11.91 -16.66 31.06
CA ASN A 625 11.92 -15.78 32.24
C ASN A 625 12.55 -14.41 31.97
N ARG A 626 13.27 -14.28 30.86
CA ARG A 626 13.94 -13.05 30.45
C ARG A 626 13.86 -12.92 28.95
N HIS A 627 13.63 -11.70 28.48
CA HIS A 627 13.71 -11.38 27.07
C HIS A 627 14.37 -10.01 26.84
N ILE A 628 14.92 -9.79 25.65
CA ILE A 628 15.50 -8.53 25.19
C ILE A 628 14.94 -8.25 23.80
N VAL A 629 14.53 -7.00 23.53
CA VAL A 629 14.09 -6.58 22.19
C VAL A 629 15.04 -5.53 21.64
N ARG A 630 15.44 -5.71 20.38
CA ARG A 630 16.37 -4.83 19.67
C ARG A 630 15.74 -4.40 18.34
N PRO A 631 15.46 -3.10 18.12
CA PRO A 631 15.10 -2.62 16.79
C PRO A 631 16.30 -2.69 15.85
N ILE A 632 16.06 -3.01 14.58
CA ILE A 632 17.13 -3.23 13.56
C ILE A 632 16.95 -2.40 12.28
N ASP A 633 16.19 -1.29 12.32
CA ASP A 633 15.90 -0.40 11.18
C ASP A 633 15.27 -1.10 9.96
N VAL A 634 14.55 -2.19 10.21
CA VAL A 634 13.68 -2.90 9.26
C VAL A 634 12.36 -3.21 9.95
N VAL A 635 11.37 -3.70 9.21
CA VAL A 635 10.02 -3.99 9.73
C VAL A 635 10.05 -4.84 11.00
N PRO A 636 10.76 -5.99 11.05
CA PRO A 636 10.86 -6.77 12.27
C PRO A 636 11.86 -6.19 13.28
N SER A 637 11.64 -6.51 14.55
CA SER A 637 12.63 -6.37 15.62
C SER A 637 13.22 -7.74 15.95
N VAL A 638 14.40 -7.75 16.58
CA VAL A 638 14.98 -8.98 17.13
C VAL A 638 14.58 -9.13 18.59
N ILE A 639 13.95 -10.24 18.93
CA ILE A 639 13.54 -10.60 20.28
C ILE A 639 14.36 -11.81 20.72
N GLU A 640 15.22 -11.62 21.72
CA GLU A 640 15.94 -12.70 22.38
C GLU A 640 15.11 -13.21 23.56
N ALA A 641 14.85 -14.51 23.63
CA ALA A 641 14.16 -15.15 24.74
C ALA A 641 15.06 -16.20 25.41
N PHE A 642 15.15 -16.13 26.74
CA PHE A 642 16.01 -16.98 27.57
C PHE A 642 15.19 -17.86 28.52
N PRO A 643 15.50 -19.17 28.62
CA PRO A 643 14.66 -20.17 29.29
C PRO A 643 14.47 -20.00 30.80
#